data_AF-A0A4R3SEK8-F1
#
_entry.id   AF-A0A4R3SEK8-F1
#
_cell.length_a   1.000
_cell.length_b   1.000
_cell.length_c   1.000
_cell.angle_alpha   90.00
_cell.angle_beta   90.00
_cell.angle_gamma   90.00
#
_symmetry.space_group_name_H-M   'P 1'
#
loop_
_entity.id
_entity.type
_entity.pdbx_description
1 polymer ?
#
loop_
_entity_poly.entity_id
_entity_poly.type
_entity_poly.pdbx_seq_one_letter_code
_entity_poly.pdbx_strand_id
1 'polypeptide(L)'
;MRRTEERTARASRRTWRTRAASAAAVLGVLAVVVAVIAGPGGAMSADARGRKTPPPSTPTSTPTPTPTPTPTPSSTPTGGTAAANADCSAGRVLTMVAHADDDLLFSGTELRADIDAGKCVRSVIVTAGDAGKPAWYWQSRENGLMASYASIAGVSSNWTAGQLSVAGHTLRTATLATAPRLSLVFLELPDGNIDGSGFAATGSESLEKLYEGQISTIHTVAGAAQPTSFSLTDLRATFSGLVTGYAPTEIHTLDHGGTYGDGDHSDHHTVAYLADQAQSAYTAAHTFTGYLGYPIADRPSNLSSAQTAAKAAAFFAYAAYDGETCGSTSACASRPEGSWLSRQYAVGSSAQPPTDPPTSQGTDVTAGATVTASAENPADGQTAVKAVDGVVSGYPDAPTAEWAAPGGRAGTWIQLNWSAGTTLHEIDLADRPNSDDQVTGGTLTFSDGTSVAVPSLDNGGAVQRVAFSARQVTWVRFTVGSVSSTTRNVGLAEIRAFRPADTTPTPTPTPTPTPTPTPTPTPTPRPTPTPTLSDVTGSATPTAAWDDQSTGQTVAKAVDGVVSGYPDNPTAEWVAPWGRTGVWIQLDWAASQHLGRIVLNDRPNSSDQVTSGTLTFSDGSQVAVGTLPNGGDALTVDFTPRDVTWVRFTVTGVSNSTGNVGLSEIRAWTTG
;
A
#
# COMPACT_ATOMS: atom_id res chain seq x y z
N MET A 1 62.92 -12.12 -9.08
CA MET A 1 64.24 -11.46 -9.31
C MET A 1 64.05 -10.49 -10.48
N ARG A 2 64.51 -9.24 -10.50
CA ARG A 2 65.45 -8.45 -9.65
C ARG A 2 64.62 -7.37 -8.91
N ARG A 3 64.70 -7.19 -7.57
CA ARG A 3 65.72 -6.47 -6.77
C ARG A 3 65.89 -4.99 -7.19
N THR A 4 65.23 -4.04 -6.51
CA THR A 4 65.56 -3.35 -5.22
C THR A 4 66.66 -2.30 -5.40
N GLU A 5 66.38 -0.99 -5.35
CA GLU A 5 66.02 -0.13 -4.18
C GLU A 5 67.24 0.37 -3.40
N GLU A 6 67.37 1.70 -3.22
CA GLU A 6 68.11 2.30 -2.12
C GLU A 6 67.64 3.75 -1.81
N ARG A 7 67.88 4.21 -0.57
CA ARG A 7 67.56 5.56 -0.04
C ARG A 7 68.87 6.40 -0.01
N THR A 8 68.99 7.70 0.34
CA THR A 8 68.23 8.58 1.28
C THR A 8 68.68 10.06 1.14
N ALA A 9 67.87 10.99 1.69
CA ALA A 9 68.26 12.19 2.47
C ALA A 9 68.60 13.59 1.84
N ARG A 10 67.88 14.59 2.39
CA ARG A 10 68.26 16.00 2.75
C ARG A 10 68.61 17.07 1.69
N ALA A 11 67.65 18.00 1.52
CA ALA A 11 67.73 19.49 1.69
C ALA A 11 69.00 20.28 1.23
N SER A 12 68.92 21.50 0.65
CA SER A 12 67.99 22.58 1.05
C SER A 12 67.94 23.82 0.10
N ARG A 13 66.84 24.60 0.22
CA ARG A 13 66.71 26.08 0.07
C ARG A 13 66.86 26.81 -1.30
N ARG A 14 65.84 27.65 -1.56
CA ARG A 14 65.84 28.98 -2.25
C ARG A 14 65.96 29.04 -3.80
N THR A 15 65.26 29.91 -4.55
CA THR A 15 63.91 30.57 -4.45
C THR A 15 63.65 31.49 -5.68
N TRP A 16 62.38 31.91 -5.90
CA TRP A 16 61.87 33.08 -6.68
C TRP A 16 61.36 32.89 -8.13
N ARG A 17 60.02 33.01 -8.27
CA ARG A 17 59.21 33.58 -9.39
C ARG A 17 59.17 32.78 -10.73
N THR A 18 58.09 32.78 -11.53
CA THR A 18 56.83 33.59 -11.50
C THR A 18 55.59 32.81 -12.00
N ARG A 19 54.40 33.39 -11.75
CA ARG A 19 53.04 33.15 -12.32
C ARG A 19 52.94 32.50 -13.73
N ALA A 20 51.86 31.81 -14.12
CA ALA A 20 50.71 31.22 -13.41
C ALA A 20 49.81 30.40 -14.38
N ALA A 21 49.06 29.41 -13.88
CA ALA A 21 47.88 28.82 -14.52
C ALA A 21 46.97 28.15 -13.46
N SER A 22 45.66 28.07 -13.71
CA SER A 22 44.62 27.57 -12.78
C SER A 22 44.11 26.16 -13.20
N ALA A 23 43.29 25.41 -12.46
CA ALA A 23 42.53 25.74 -11.24
C ALA A 23 42.30 24.52 -10.32
N ALA A 24 42.33 24.75 -9.00
CA ALA A 24 41.91 23.83 -7.92
C ALA A 24 41.88 24.59 -6.56
N ALA A 25 41.18 24.19 -5.49
CA ALA A 25 39.96 23.39 -5.31
C ALA A 25 39.53 23.43 -3.80
N VAL A 26 38.34 22.87 -3.48
CA VAL A 26 37.92 22.39 -2.13
C VAL A 26 37.55 23.46 -1.06
N LEU A 27 36.82 22.97 -0.04
CA LEU A 27 36.00 23.65 0.97
C LEU A 27 36.76 24.42 2.06
N GLY A 28 36.03 25.33 2.74
CA GLY A 28 35.93 25.30 4.21
C GLY A 28 36.58 26.44 5.00
N VAL A 29 35.77 27.27 5.67
CA VAL A 29 36.20 28.23 6.71
C VAL A 29 35.12 28.40 7.78
N LEU A 30 35.51 28.44 9.06
CA LEU A 30 34.70 28.98 10.16
C LEU A 30 35.57 29.84 11.10
N ALA A 31 35.06 31.04 11.45
CA ALA A 31 35.37 31.91 12.61
C ALA A 31 36.81 32.14 13.15
N VAL A 32 37.21 33.42 13.26
CA VAL A 32 38.17 33.97 14.26
C VAL A 32 37.70 35.37 14.69
N VAL A 33 38.00 35.81 15.94
CA VAL A 33 37.52 37.08 16.56
C VAL A 33 38.62 37.81 17.35
N VAL A 34 38.69 39.15 17.24
CA VAL A 34 39.35 40.14 18.16
C VAL A 34 38.59 41.48 17.97
N ALA A 35 37.87 42.09 18.94
CA ALA A 35 38.29 42.91 20.11
C ALA A 35 39.15 44.16 19.76
N VAL A 36 39.07 45.35 20.39
CA VAL A 36 38.28 45.97 21.51
C VAL A 36 37.97 47.45 21.08
N ILE A 37 37.38 48.42 21.79
CA ILE A 37 37.08 48.82 23.21
C ILE A 37 35.79 49.74 23.17
N ALA A 38 35.19 50.42 24.17
CA ALA A 38 35.31 50.67 25.63
C ALA A 38 33.93 51.18 26.19
N GLY A 39 33.86 51.65 27.45
CA GLY A 39 32.73 52.40 28.06
C GLY A 39 33.07 53.88 28.38
N PRO A 40 32.46 54.57 29.39
CA PRO A 40 31.66 54.05 30.52
C PRO A 40 30.43 54.89 31.03
N GLY A 41 29.65 54.32 31.98
CA GLY A 41 28.81 55.03 32.97
C GLY A 41 27.40 55.50 32.54
N GLY A 42 26.42 55.73 33.43
CA GLY A 42 26.35 55.47 34.90
C GLY A 42 25.15 56.17 35.59
N ALA A 43 24.61 55.56 36.67
CA ALA A 43 23.44 55.99 37.50
C ALA A 43 22.06 56.03 36.79
N MET A 44 20.88 55.73 37.34
CA MET A 44 20.29 55.55 38.70
C MET A 44 19.45 56.70 39.30
N SER A 45 18.14 56.42 39.41
CA SER A 45 17.25 56.63 40.59
C SER A 45 16.24 57.81 40.65
N ALA A 46 15.06 57.47 41.18
CA ALA A 46 13.98 58.31 41.73
C ALA A 46 13.21 59.26 40.77
N ASP A 47 11.98 59.70 41.06
CA ASP A 47 11.13 59.49 42.25
C ASP A 47 9.63 59.27 41.90
N ALA A 48 8.83 58.81 42.87
CA ALA A 48 7.42 58.46 42.74
C ALA A 48 6.45 59.65 42.91
N ARG A 49 5.24 59.51 42.35
CA ARG A 49 3.92 59.62 43.06
C ARG A 49 2.75 59.54 42.08
N GLY A 50 1.70 58.75 42.40
CA GLY A 50 0.58 58.59 41.47
C GLY A 50 -0.58 57.66 41.83
N ARG A 51 -0.87 57.36 43.11
CA ARG A 51 -2.13 56.67 43.45
C ARG A 51 -3.33 57.57 43.08
N LYS A 52 -4.24 57.08 42.23
CA LYS A 52 -5.62 57.58 42.14
C LYS A 52 -6.58 56.46 42.48
N THR A 53 -7.47 56.74 43.42
CA THR A 53 -8.48 55.81 43.95
C THR A 53 -9.73 55.79 43.06
N PRO A 54 -10.54 54.72 43.12
CA PRO A 54 -11.94 54.79 42.69
C PRO A 54 -12.74 55.81 43.54
N PRO A 55 -13.87 56.33 43.04
CA PRO A 55 -14.80 57.15 43.81
C PRO A 55 -15.56 56.33 44.88
N PRO A 56 -16.18 56.98 45.88
CA PRO A 56 -16.54 56.33 47.16
C PRO A 56 -17.92 55.68 47.20
N SER A 57 -18.11 54.81 48.20
CA SER A 57 -19.37 54.13 48.54
C SER A 57 -19.84 54.48 49.96
N THR A 58 -21.15 54.75 50.13
CA THR A 58 -22.02 54.62 51.34
C THR A 58 -23.33 55.41 51.12
N PRO A 59 -24.44 55.17 51.87
CA PRO A 59 -24.56 54.31 53.04
C PRO A 59 -25.53 53.11 52.91
N THR A 60 -25.26 52.17 53.82
CA THR A 60 -26.01 51.00 54.29
C THR A 60 -27.54 51.08 54.29
N SER A 61 -28.18 49.97 53.91
CA SER A 61 -29.39 49.47 54.59
C SER A 61 -29.25 47.95 54.79
N THR A 62 -29.72 47.43 55.93
CA THR A 62 -29.46 46.05 56.37
C THR A 62 -30.69 45.16 56.16
N PRO A 63 -30.61 44.07 55.38
CA PRO A 63 -31.66 43.06 55.33
C PRO A 63 -31.49 42.02 56.46
N THR A 64 -32.60 41.72 57.15
CA THR A 64 -32.72 40.67 58.17
C THR A 64 -32.47 39.27 57.58
N PRO A 65 -31.86 38.32 58.31
CA PRO A 65 -31.65 36.95 57.80
C PRO A 65 -32.98 36.20 57.58
N THR A 66 -33.15 35.67 56.36
CA THR A 66 -34.24 34.74 55.98
C THR A 66 -33.77 33.30 56.20
N PRO A 67 -34.59 32.40 56.77
CA PRO A 67 -34.16 31.05 57.13
C PRO A 67 -33.95 30.12 55.93
N THR A 68 -32.98 29.21 56.05
CA THR A 68 -32.71 28.11 55.11
C THR A 68 -33.88 27.14 55.01
N PRO A 69 -34.40 26.81 53.81
CA PRO A 69 -35.38 25.76 53.64
C PRO A 69 -34.72 24.36 53.69
N THR A 70 -35.18 23.51 54.62
CA THR A 70 -34.83 22.09 54.68
C THR A 70 -35.36 21.35 53.43
N PRO A 71 -34.59 20.43 52.82
CA PRO A 71 -35.10 19.62 51.71
C PRO A 71 -36.25 18.72 52.16
N THR A 72 -37.43 18.94 51.59
CA THR A 72 -38.61 18.07 51.72
C THR A 72 -38.62 17.08 50.53
N PRO A 73 -38.92 15.79 50.72
CA PRO A 73 -38.76 14.79 49.67
C PRO A 73 -39.79 14.94 48.54
N SER A 74 -39.35 15.42 47.38
CA SER A 74 -40.17 15.45 46.17
C SER A 74 -40.28 14.06 45.52
N SER A 75 -41.52 13.57 45.47
CA SER A 75 -42.12 12.77 44.39
C SER A 75 -41.22 11.88 43.52
N THR A 76 -41.49 10.56 43.59
CA THR A 76 -41.12 9.54 42.61
C THR A 76 -41.10 10.04 41.16
N PRO A 77 -40.01 9.83 40.39
CA PRO A 77 -40.01 10.10 38.95
C PRO A 77 -40.97 9.15 38.23
N THR A 78 -42.11 9.66 37.79
CA THR A 78 -43.03 8.90 36.94
C THR A 78 -42.46 8.78 35.52
N GLY A 79 -42.18 7.54 35.10
CA GLY A 79 -42.06 7.20 33.68
C GLY A 79 -40.96 7.94 32.92
N GLY A 80 -39.70 7.64 33.24
CA GLY A 80 -38.69 7.70 32.17
C GLY A 80 -39.15 6.77 31.04
N THR A 81 -39.37 7.32 29.85
CA THR A 81 -39.69 6.51 28.67
C THR A 81 -38.52 5.60 28.40
N ALA A 82 -38.66 4.31 28.71
CA ALA A 82 -37.79 3.29 28.16
C ALA A 82 -37.74 3.50 26.65
N ALA A 83 -36.53 3.51 26.06
CA ALA A 83 -36.38 3.56 24.62
C ALA A 83 -37.23 2.41 24.05
N ALA A 84 -38.25 2.74 23.26
CA ALA A 84 -39.14 1.73 22.70
C ALA A 84 -38.26 0.79 21.87
N ASN A 85 -38.23 -0.50 22.24
CA ASN A 85 -37.33 -1.50 21.66
C ASN A 85 -37.36 -1.36 20.14
N ALA A 86 -36.22 -0.96 19.56
CA ALA A 86 -36.15 -0.60 18.16
C ALA A 86 -36.62 -1.78 17.29
N ASP A 87 -37.46 -1.50 16.30
CA ASP A 87 -37.97 -2.54 15.42
C ASP A 87 -36.83 -3.04 14.51
N CYS A 88 -36.34 -4.23 14.85
CA CYS A 88 -35.31 -4.95 14.10
C CYS A 88 -35.88 -6.06 13.22
N SER A 89 -37.19 -6.03 12.90
CA SER A 89 -37.83 -7.03 12.02
C SER A 89 -37.25 -7.06 10.60
N ALA A 90 -36.64 -5.96 10.15
CA ALA A 90 -35.90 -5.86 8.90
C ALA A 90 -34.51 -6.54 8.92
N GLY A 91 -33.97 -6.87 10.09
CA GLY A 91 -32.64 -7.47 10.25
C GLY A 91 -31.80 -6.83 11.37
N ARG A 92 -30.67 -7.47 11.68
CA ARG A 92 -29.67 -7.02 12.65
C ARG A 92 -28.28 -7.13 12.05
N VAL A 93 -27.63 -6.00 11.83
CA VAL A 93 -26.27 -5.91 11.27
C VAL A 93 -25.29 -5.61 12.39
N LEU A 94 -24.22 -6.40 12.48
CA LEU A 94 -23.10 -6.15 13.39
C LEU A 94 -21.81 -5.91 12.59
N THR A 95 -21.40 -4.65 12.50
CA THR A 95 -20.14 -4.23 11.88
C THR A 95 -19.04 -4.22 12.95
N MET A 96 -17.86 -4.74 12.65
CA MET A 96 -16.70 -4.77 13.56
C MET A 96 -15.46 -4.27 12.81
N VAL A 97 -14.93 -3.11 13.21
CA VAL A 97 -13.81 -2.41 12.54
C VAL A 97 -12.82 -1.83 13.56
N ALA A 98 -11.62 -1.44 13.12
CA ALA A 98 -10.56 -1.00 14.01
C ALA A 98 -10.73 0.46 14.44
N HIS A 99 -11.01 1.37 13.51
CA HIS A 99 -11.06 2.81 13.70
C HIS A 99 -12.44 3.40 13.38
N ALA A 100 -12.62 4.68 13.71
CA ALA A 100 -13.92 5.38 13.65
C ALA A 100 -14.32 5.87 12.23
N ASP A 101 -13.54 5.55 11.21
CA ASP A 101 -13.75 5.92 9.80
C ASP A 101 -13.74 4.72 8.83
N ASP A 102 -13.22 3.57 9.24
CA ASP A 102 -13.12 2.35 8.43
C ASP A 102 -14.44 1.95 7.76
N ASP A 103 -15.56 1.99 8.48
CA ASP A 103 -16.87 1.60 7.95
C ASP A 103 -17.45 2.63 6.98
N LEU A 104 -17.01 3.89 7.06
CA LEU A 104 -17.31 4.92 6.08
C LEU A 104 -16.43 4.79 4.83
N LEU A 105 -15.15 4.44 5.02
CA LEU A 105 -14.12 4.35 3.97
C LEU A 105 -14.15 3.05 3.17
N PHE A 106 -14.52 1.92 3.74
CA PHE A 106 -14.38 0.60 3.08
C PHE A 106 -15.71 -0.12 2.84
N SER A 107 -16.72 0.06 3.72
CA SER A 107 -18.05 -0.57 3.60
C SER A 107 -19.22 0.42 3.54
N GLY A 108 -18.95 1.72 3.38
CA GLY A 108 -19.94 2.80 3.56
C GLY A 108 -21.17 2.77 2.65
N THR A 109 -21.12 2.07 1.52
CA THR A 109 -22.29 1.85 0.65
C THR A 109 -23.22 0.78 1.22
N GLU A 110 -22.68 -0.23 1.92
CA GLU A 110 -23.49 -1.24 2.62
C GLU A 110 -24.13 -0.61 3.85
N LEU A 111 -23.35 0.14 4.64
CA LEU A 111 -23.84 0.90 5.79
C LEU A 111 -25.01 1.82 5.42
N ARG A 112 -24.93 2.50 4.26
CA ARG A 112 -26.05 3.28 3.71
C ARG A 112 -27.27 2.37 3.43
N ALA A 113 -27.07 1.26 2.72
CA ALA A 113 -28.14 0.34 2.35
C ALA A 113 -28.83 -0.32 3.56
N ASP A 114 -28.07 -0.68 4.59
CA ASP A 114 -28.58 -1.25 5.85
C ASP A 114 -29.50 -0.29 6.60
N ILE A 115 -29.09 0.99 6.67
CA ILE A 115 -29.84 2.06 7.33
C ILE A 115 -31.11 2.41 6.52
N ASP A 116 -31.02 2.45 5.19
CA ASP A 116 -32.16 2.72 4.30
C ASP A 116 -33.16 1.55 4.23
N ALA A 117 -32.68 0.30 4.28
CA ALA A 117 -33.51 -0.89 4.49
C ALA A 117 -34.17 -0.91 5.89
N GLY A 118 -33.71 -0.05 6.80
CA GLY A 118 -34.27 0.10 8.13
C GLY A 118 -33.91 -1.04 9.08
N LYS A 119 -32.78 -1.72 8.84
CA LYS A 119 -32.22 -2.73 9.75
C LYS A 119 -31.83 -2.07 11.08
N CYS A 120 -31.68 -2.88 12.13
CA CYS A 120 -30.93 -2.45 13.31
C CYS A 120 -29.44 -2.60 13.01
N VAL A 121 -28.69 -1.51 13.09
CA VAL A 121 -27.25 -1.49 12.81
C VAL A 121 -26.49 -1.23 14.11
N ARG A 122 -25.49 -2.05 14.37
CA ARG A 122 -24.53 -1.86 15.44
C ARG A 122 -23.12 -1.95 14.90
N SER A 123 -22.32 -0.93 15.19
CA SER A 123 -20.90 -0.93 14.83
C SER A 123 -20.04 -0.92 16.08
N VAL A 124 -19.04 -1.81 16.09
CA VAL A 124 -18.06 -1.98 17.15
C VAL A 124 -16.74 -1.41 16.67
N ILE A 125 -16.28 -0.36 17.33
CA ILE A 125 -15.00 0.29 17.05
C ILE A 125 -14.02 -0.20 18.12
N VAL A 126 -12.99 -0.91 17.68
CA VAL A 126 -12.15 -1.71 18.59
C VAL A 126 -11.01 -0.88 19.18
N THR A 127 -10.28 -0.14 18.34
CA THR A 127 -9.31 0.85 18.80
C THR A 127 -9.99 2.20 19.04
N ALA A 128 -9.28 3.12 19.67
CA ALA A 128 -9.61 4.54 19.67
C ALA A 128 -9.18 5.23 18.36
N GLY A 129 -8.28 4.62 17.58
CA GLY A 129 -7.63 5.26 16.45
C GLY A 129 -6.90 6.54 16.87
N ASP A 130 -6.19 6.48 17.99
CA ASP A 130 -5.56 7.63 18.62
C ASP A 130 -4.30 8.13 17.90
N ALA A 131 -3.66 7.32 17.06
CA ALA A 131 -2.40 7.61 16.38
C ALA A 131 -1.30 8.21 17.31
N GLY A 132 -1.26 7.79 18.57
CA GLY A 132 -0.38 8.32 19.62
C GLY A 132 -0.74 9.73 20.13
N LYS A 133 -1.89 10.27 19.75
CA LYS A 133 -2.33 11.64 20.07
C LYS A 133 -3.19 11.68 21.35
N PRO A 134 -3.32 12.83 22.04
CA PRO A 134 -4.02 12.91 23.33
C PRO A 134 -5.52 12.70 23.22
N ALA A 135 -6.18 12.38 24.34
CA ALA A 135 -7.57 11.91 24.40
C ALA A 135 -8.62 12.73 23.63
N TRP A 136 -8.45 14.06 23.55
CA TRP A 136 -9.36 14.93 22.80
C TRP A 136 -9.43 14.58 21.30
N TYR A 137 -8.38 13.99 20.73
CA TYR A 137 -8.30 13.64 19.31
C TYR A 137 -9.21 12.45 18.98
N TRP A 138 -8.98 11.29 19.59
CA TRP A 138 -9.82 10.11 19.34
C TRP A 138 -11.27 10.34 19.75
N GLN A 139 -11.50 11.06 20.86
CA GLN A 139 -12.85 11.50 21.25
C GLN A 139 -13.51 12.39 20.17
N SER A 140 -12.73 13.19 19.42
CA SER A 140 -13.25 13.93 18.28
C SER A 140 -13.62 13.01 17.11
N ARG A 141 -12.75 12.03 16.75
CA ARG A 141 -13.03 11.02 15.70
C ARG A 141 -14.36 10.29 15.96
N GLU A 142 -14.60 9.84 17.20
CA GLU A 142 -15.87 9.21 17.58
C GLU A 142 -17.09 10.13 17.46
N ASN A 143 -16.94 11.43 17.80
CA ASN A 143 -17.99 12.42 17.57
C ASN A 143 -18.25 12.62 16.07
N GLY A 144 -17.23 12.50 15.23
CA GLY A 144 -17.35 12.45 13.77
C GLY A 144 -18.16 11.24 13.29
N LEU A 145 -17.89 10.04 13.81
CA LEU A 145 -18.65 8.84 13.48
C LEU A 145 -20.13 8.96 13.89
N MET A 146 -20.37 9.46 15.10
CA MET A 146 -21.72 9.78 15.61
C MET A 146 -22.43 10.83 14.75
N ALA A 147 -21.73 11.85 14.23
CA ALA A 147 -22.28 12.82 13.30
C ALA A 147 -22.57 12.22 11.92
N SER A 148 -21.70 11.34 11.41
CA SER A 148 -21.87 10.64 10.14
C SER A 148 -23.10 9.72 10.15
N TYR A 149 -23.26 8.88 11.18
CA TYR A 149 -24.41 8.00 11.33
C TYR A 149 -25.74 8.76 11.41
N ALA A 150 -25.76 9.90 12.11
CA ALA A 150 -26.93 10.77 12.15
C ALA A 150 -27.21 11.45 10.79
N SER A 151 -26.16 11.84 10.05
CA SER A 151 -26.26 12.36 8.69
C SER A 151 -26.83 11.34 7.71
N ILE A 152 -26.34 10.09 7.76
CA ILE A 152 -26.88 8.98 6.97
C ILE A 152 -28.39 8.79 7.26
N ALA A 153 -28.75 8.73 8.54
CA ALA A 153 -30.15 8.60 8.98
C ALA A 153 -31.03 9.84 8.73
N GLY A 154 -30.47 10.97 8.27
CA GLY A 154 -31.22 12.20 7.99
C GLY A 154 -31.74 12.91 9.24
N VAL A 155 -31.11 12.71 10.40
CA VAL A 155 -31.55 13.25 11.70
C VAL A 155 -30.45 14.04 12.40
N SER A 156 -30.81 14.75 13.47
CA SER A 156 -29.84 15.45 14.32
C SER A 156 -29.02 14.45 15.16
N SER A 157 -27.70 14.70 15.25
CA SER A 157 -26.77 13.89 16.06
C SER A 157 -27.00 14.12 17.56
N ASN A 158 -27.97 13.39 18.10
CA ASN A 158 -28.35 13.40 19.51
C ASN A 158 -28.27 11.96 20.05
N TRP A 159 -27.18 11.65 20.75
CA TRP A 159 -26.86 10.29 21.18
C TRP A 159 -27.10 10.09 22.68
N THR A 160 -27.73 8.98 23.02
CA THR A 160 -27.85 8.51 24.40
C THR A 160 -26.66 7.61 24.70
N ALA A 161 -25.80 8.02 25.63
CA ALA A 161 -24.71 7.19 26.12
C ALA A 161 -25.25 6.04 26.99
N GLY A 162 -24.61 4.88 26.91
CA GLY A 162 -24.94 3.68 27.67
C GLY A 162 -23.73 2.80 27.91
N GLN A 163 -23.98 1.61 28.45
CA GLN A 163 -22.97 0.60 28.76
C GLN A 163 -23.47 -0.78 28.33
N LEU A 164 -22.54 -1.67 27.97
CA LEU A 164 -22.79 -3.06 27.64
C LEU A 164 -21.79 -3.95 28.37
N SER A 165 -22.26 -4.77 29.32
CA SER A 165 -21.42 -5.77 29.97
C SER A 165 -21.36 -7.04 29.13
N VAL A 166 -20.15 -7.45 28.74
CA VAL A 166 -19.88 -8.60 27.86
C VAL A 166 -18.55 -9.25 28.25
N ALA A 167 -18.52 -10.57 28.31
CA ALA A 167 -17.34 -11.38 28.71
C ALA A 167 -16.66 -11.02 30.07
N GLY A 168 -17.28 -10.16 30.89
CA GLY A 168 -16.70 -9.65 32.15
C GLY A 168 -16.25 -8.18 32.07
N HIS A 169 -16.13 -7.61 30.87
CA HIS A 169 -15.83 -6.20 30.65
C HIS A 169 -17.12 -5.38 30.51
N THR A 170 -17.03 -4.07 30.76
CA THR A 170 -18.11 -3.11 30.49
C THR A 170 -17.65 -2.15 29.41
N LEU A 171 -18.28 -2.24 28.24
CA LEU A 171 -17.98 -1.40 27.08
C LEU A 171 -18.89 -0.17 27.07
N ARG A 172 -18.39 0.97 26.57
CA ARG A 172 -19.22 2.15 26.32
C ARG A 172 -20.08 1.92 25.07
N THR A 173 -21.33 2.38 25.12
CA THR A 173 -22.22 2.40 23.96
C THR A 173 -22.81 3.78 23.72
N ALA A 174 -23.20 4.04 22.48
CA ALA A 174 -24.01 5.19 22.10
C ALA A 174 -25.21 4.69 21.28
N THR A 175 -26.40 5.25 21.48
CA THR A 175 -27.60 4.96 20.66
C THR A 175 -28.25 6.25 20.21
N LEU A 176 -28.55 6.37 18.91
CA LEU A 176 -29.08 7.59 18.31
C LEU A 176 -30.54 7.81 18.73
N ALA A 177 -30.81 8.84 19.53
CA ALA A 177 -32.09 8.99 20.24
C ALA A 177 -33.31 9.15 19.33
N THR A 178 -33.12 9.74 18.15
CA THR A 178 -34.14 9.95 17.11
C THR A 178 -34.29 8.75 16.16
N ALA A 179 -33.32 7.83 16.13
CA ALA A 179 -33.31 6.64 15.28
C ALA A 179 -32.65 5.46 16.04
N PRO A 180 -33.28 4.94 17.10
CA PRO A 180 -32.66 4.00 18.05
C PRO A 180 -32.37 2.60 17.48
N ARG A 181 -32.60 2.39 16.18
CA ARG A 181 -32.06 1.26 15.41
C ARG A 181 -30.54 1.35 15.23
N LEU A 182 -29.95 2.54 15.33
CA LEU A 182 -28.52 2.77 15.15
C LEU A 182 -27.81 2.88 16.50
N SER A 183 -26.77 2.07 16.68
CA SER A 183 -25.96 2.06 17.90
C SER A 183 -24.47 1.84 17.61
N LEU A 184 -23.61 2.39 18.46
CA LEU A 184 -22.16 2.20 18.43
C LEU A 184 -21.70 1.58 19.74
N VAL A 185 -20.62 0.79 19.69
CA VAL A 185 -19.91 0.21 20.83
C VAL A 185 -18.43 0.52 20.69
N PHE A 186 -17.79 0.95 21.77
CA PHE A 186 -16.37 1.35 21.77
C PHE A 186 -15.59 0.51 22.78
N LEU A 187 -14.46 -0.07 22.35
CA LEU A 187 -13.52 -0.80 23.22
C LEU A 187 -12.35 0.08 23.66
N GLU A 188 -12.10 1.21 22.99
CA GLU A 188 -11.13 2.25 23.41
C GLU A 188 -9.67 1.71 23.52
N LEU A 189 -9.29 0.75 22.67
CA LEU A 189 -7.93 0.17 22.65
C LEU A 189 -6.91 1.04 21.87
N PRO A 190 -5.59 0.88 22.10
CA PRO A 190 -4.55 1.56 21.36
C PRO A 190 -4.63 1.37 19.86
N ASP A 191 -4.32 2.43 19.12
CA ASP A 191 -3.92 2.39 17.72
C ASP A 191 -2.56 1.69 17.60
N GLY A 192 -2.50 0.65 16.76
CA GLY A 192 -1.33 -0.18 16.53
C GLY A 192 -0.35 0.35 15.49
N ASN A 193 -0.64 1.49 14.84
CA ASN A 193 0.07 1.98 13.66
C ASN A 193 -0.10 1.04 12.44
N ILE A 194 0.40 1.44 11.27
CA ILE A 194 0.27 0.66 10.01
C ILE A 194 0.80 -0.78 10.17
N ASP A 195 1.95 -0.91 10.83
CA ASP A 195 2.82 -2.09 10.90
C ASP A 195 2.78 -2.81 12.26
N GLY A 196 1.73 -2.62 13.05
CA GLY A 196 1.60 -3.22 14.39
C GLY A 196 2.60 -2.69 15.43
N SER A 197 3.47 -1.75 15.07
CA SER A 197 4.54 -1.23 15.94
C SER A 197 4.03 -0.50 17.19
N GLY A 198 2.84 0.09 17.14
CA GLY A 198 2.17 0.79 18.23
C GLY A 198 2.88 2.07 18.70
N PHE A 199 2.12 3.03 19.23
CA PHE A 199 2.67 4.34 19.61
C PHE A 199 3.34 4.36 20.99
N ALA A 200 4.44 5.10 21.12
CA ALA A 200 5.13 5.25 22.40
C ALA A 200 4.26 5.87 23.52
N ALA A 201 3.20 6.60 23.16
CA ALA A 201 2.21 7.15 24.09
C ALA A 201 1.31 6.07 24.73
N THR A 202 1.10 4.94 24.05
CA THR A 202 0.32 3.77 24.48
C THR A 202 1.24 2.60 24.90
N GLY A 203 2.53 2.88 25.15
CA GLY A 203 3.51 1.84 25.50
C GLY A 203 3.94 0.95 24.33
N SER A 204 3.57 1.30 23.10
CA SER A 204 3.70 0.48 21.89
C SER A 204 2.98 -0.88 21.99
N GLU A 205 1.88 -0.93 22.75
CA GLU A 205 0.89 -2.00 22.65
C GLU A 205 0.07 -1.86 21.35
N SER A 206 -0.36 -2.98 20.76
CA SER A 206 -1.15 -3.06 19.52
C SER A 206 -1.94 -4.37 19.46
N LEU A 207 -2.97 -4.47 18.61
CA LEU A 207 -3.75 -5.71 18.52
C LEU A 207 -2.93 -6.86 17.91
N GLU A 208 -2.11 -6.59 16.90
CA GLU A 208 -1.24 -7.59 16.27
C GLU A 208 -0.32 -8.26 17.31
N LYS A 209 0.37 -7.46 18.14
CA LYS A 209 1.26 -7.98 19.19
C LYS A 209 0.52 -8.81 20.23
N LEU A 210 -0.74 -8.50 20.53
CA LEU A 210 -1.57 -9.31 21.43
C LEU A 210 -1.99 -10.63 20.76
N TYR A 211 -2.32 -10.57 19.46
CA TYR A 211 -2.81 -11.69 18.67
C TYR A 211 -1.72 -12.73 18.39
N GLU A 212 -0.50 -12.28 18.09
CA GLU A 212 0.69 -13.13 17.98
C GLU A 212 1.27 -13.58 19.34
N GLY A 213 0.84 -12.95 20.44
CA GLY A 213 1.33 -13.24 21.78
C GLY A 213 2.69 -12.62 22.13
N GLN A 214 3.15 -11.61 21.36
CA GLN A 214 4.30 -10.77 21.72
C GLN A 214 4.04 -9.98 23.02
N ILE A 215 2.78 -9.60 23.28
CA ILE A 215 2.31 -9.09 24.58
C ILE A 215 1.17 -9.98 25.13
N SER A 216 1.06 -10.09 26.45
CA SER A 216 0.03 -10.92 27.10
C SER A 216 -1.31 -10.20 27.33
N THR A 217 -1.30 -8.88 27.27
CA THR A 217 -2.39 -7.99 27.68
C THR A 217 -2.29 -6.68 26.92
N ILE A 218 -3.42 -6.12 26.50
CA ILE A 218 -3.54 -4.75 25.97
C ILE A 218 -4.44 -3.91 26.89
N HIS A 219 -4.09 -2.63 27.10
CA HIS A 219 -4.78 -1.70 28.00
C HIS A 219 -5.51 -0.61 27.22
N THR A 220 -6.74 -0.24 27.61
CA THR A 220 -7.47 0.88 27.01
C THR A 220 -6.70 2.20 27.10
N VAL A 221 -6.82 3.06 26.09
CA VAL A 221 -6.09 4.33 25.98
C VAL A 221 -6.34 5.29 27.14
N ALA A 222 -5.40 6.21 27.37
CA ALA A 222 -5.56 7.27 28.36
C ALA A 222 -6.80 8.14 28.05
N GLY A 223 -7.72 8.24 29.01
CA GLY A 223 -8.99 8.94 28.86
C GLY A 223 -10.17 8.08 28.42
N ALA A 224 -9.99 6.76 28.28
CA ALA A 224 -11.06 5.79 28.07
C ALA A 224 -12.22 5.99 29.08
N ALA A 225 -13.45 5.88 28.59
CA ALA A 225 -14.64 6.01 29.42
C ALA A 225 -14.83 4.81 30.36
N GLN A 226 -14.33 3.61 30.00
CA GLN A 226 -14.32 2.42 30.86
C GLN A 226 -12.92 1.79 30.91
N PRO A 227 -11.96 2.36 31.68
CA PRO A 227 -10.59 1.88 31.69
C PRO A 227 -10.48 0.41 32.10
N THR A 228 -9.92 -0.42 31.21
CA THR A 228 -9.81 -1.88 31.38
C THR A 228 -8.61 -2.42 30.60
N SER A 229 -8.41 -3.73 30.64
CA SER A 229 -7.42 -4.41 29.81
C SER A 229 -7.86 -5.82 29.45
N PHE A 230 -7.37 -6.34 28.34
CA PHE A 230 -7.77 -7.63 27.76
C PHE A 230 -6.54 -8.48 27.48
N SER A 231 -6.57 -9.77 27.83
CA SER A 231 -5.77 -10.76 27.13
C SER A 231 -6.42 -11.13 25.79
N LEU A 232 -5.70 -11.84 24.91
CA LEU A 232 -6.26 -12.37 23.67
C LEU A 232 -7.48 -13.29 23.92
N THR A 233 -7.50 -14.00 25.06
CA THR A 233 -8.64 -14.84 25.47
C THR A 233 -9.87 -13.99 25.79
N ASP A 234 -9.68 -12.90 26.53
CA ASP A 234 -10.77 -12.00 26.94
C ASP A 234 -11.33 -11.23 25.75
N LEU A 235 -10.46 -10.84 24.81
CA LEU A 235 -10.87 -10.16 23.58
C LEU A 235 -11.66 -11.11 22.66
N ARG A 236 -11.21 -12.36 22.45
CA ARG A 236 -11.97 -13.39 21.73
C ARG A 236 -13.32 -13.69 22.37
N ALA A 237 -13.37 -13.78 23.70
CA ALA A 237 -14.61 -13.95 24.44
C ALA A 237 -15.54 -12.71 24.30
N THR A 238 -14.96 -11.51 24.26
CA THR A 238 -15.69 -10.24 24.06
C THR A 238 -16.33 -10.17 22.68
N PHE A 239 -15.60 -10.47 21.61
CA PHE A 239 -16.14 -10.54 20.25
C PHE A 239 -17.25 -11.61 20.14
N SER A 240 -17.01 -12.82 20.65
CA SER A 240 -18.00 -13.90 20.69
C SER A 240 -19.27 -13.50 21.46
N GLY A 241 -19.12 -12.77 22.56
CA GLY A 241 -20.20 -12.22 23.37
C GLY A 241 -20.96 -11.06 22.71
N LEU A 242 -20.28 -10.25 21.89
CA LEU A 242 -20.90 -9.17 21.11
C LEU A 242 -21.78 -9.75 19.99
N VAL A 243 -21.28 -10.74 19.25
CA VAL A 243 -22.05 -11.48 18.24
C VAL A 243 -23.25 -12.17 18.89
N THR A 244 -23.02 -13.08 19.84
CA THR A 244 -24.11 -13.86 20.46
C THR A 244 -25.11 -13.01 21.23
N GLY A 245 -24.65 -11.92 21.89
CA GLY A 245 -25.50 -11.01 22.67
C GLY A 245 -26.29 -10.01 21.84
N TYR A 246 -25.86 -9.68 20.62
CA TYR A 246 -26.64 -8.85 19.69
C TYR A 246 -27.57 -9.68 18.79
N ALA A 247 -27.22 -10.95 18.55
CA ALA A 247 -27.88 -11.88 17.64
C ALA A 247 -28.06 -11.30 16.22
N PRO A 248 -26.97 -10.97 15.51
CA PRO A 248 -27.03 -10.47 14.14
C PRO A 248 -27.60 -11.52 13.16
N THR A 249 -28.23 -11.03 12.10
CA THR A 249 -28.50 -11.76 10.86
C THR A 249 -27.40 -11.55 9.83
N GLU A 250 -26.58 -10.50 9.98
CA GLU A 250 -25.56 -10.07 9.03
C GLU A 250 -24.36 -9.50 9.81
N ILE A 251 -23.14 -9.91 9.47
CA ILE A 251 -21.91 -9.50 10.16
C ILE A 251 -20.93 -8.94 9.14
N HIS A 252 -20.46 -7.71 9.37
CA HIS A 252 -19.54 -7.00 8.49
C HIS A 252 -18.20 -6.71 9.20
N THR A 253 -17.08 -6.82 8.48
CA THR A 253 -15.74 -6.46 9.00
C THR A 253 -14.80 -6.06 7.87
N LEU A 254 -13.50 -5.89 8.13
CA LEU A 254 -12.49 -5.58 7.12
C LEU A 254 -11.85 -6.86 6.53
N ASP A 255 -10.60 -6.80 6.09
CA ASP A 255 -9.97 -7.93 5.40
C ASP A 255 -9.45 -9.02 6.36
N HIS A 256 -10.16 -10.14 6.38
CA HIS A 256 -9.83 -11.36 7.13
C HIS A 256 -9.12 -12.43 6.27
N GLY A 257 -8.89 -12.16 4.98
CA GLY A 257 -8.20 -13.03 4.02
C GLY A 257 -6.82 -12.55 3.59
N GLY A 258 -6.52 -11.25 3.75
CA GLY A 258 -5.19 -10.65 3.64
C GLY A 258 -4.25 -11.03 4.78
N THR A 259 -3.09 -10.37 4.85
CA THR A 259 -2.02 -10.68 5.81
C THR A 259 -1.23 -9.42 6.22
N TYR A 260 -0.82 -9.35 7.50
CA TYR A 260 -0.02 -8.23 8.02
C TYR A 260 1.15 -7.85 7.09
N GLY A 261 1.19 -6.57 6.70
CA GLY A 261 2.21 -6.03 5.79
C GLY A 261 1.88 -6.13 4.28
N ASP A 262 0.69 -6.58 3.89
CA ASP A 262 0.26 -6.58 2.48
C ASP A 262 -0.08 -5.19 1.90
N GLY A 263 -0.22 -4.19 2.78
CA GLY A 263 -0.57 -2.81 2.46
C GLY A 263 -1.71 -2.26 3.31
N ASP A 264 -2.47 -3.11 4.01
CA ASP A 264 -3.48 -2.71 4.98
C ASP A 264 -2.90 -2.47 6.40
N HIS A 265 -3.69 -1.88 7.31
CA HIS A 265 -3.27 -1.67 8.70
C HIS A 265 -3.34 -2.96 9.53
N SER A 266 -2.36 -3.17 10.41
CA SER A 266 -2.30 -4.31 11.34
C SER A 266 -3.60 -4.55 12.14
N ASP A 267 -4.22 -3.48 12.62
CA ASP A 267 -5.46 -3.59 13.41
C ASP A 267 -6.68 -3.91 12.54
N HIS A 268 -6.71 -3.54 11.25
CA HIS A 268 -7.79 -3.94 10.33
C HIS A 268 -7.87 -5.46 10.25
N HIS A 269 -6.76 -6.10 9.90
CA HIS A 269 -6.64 -7.55 9.85
C HIS A 269 -6.91 -8.19 11.22
N THR A 270 -6.33 -7.66 12.30
CA THR A 270 -6.50 -8.28 13.62
C THR A 270 -7.97 -8.27 14.08
N VAL A 271 -8.70 -7.16 13.83
CA VAL A 271 -10.13 -7.09 14.10
C VAL A 271 -10.92 -8.03 13.18
N ALA A 272 -10.56 -8.09 11.90
CA ALA A 272 -11.21 -8.97 10.94
C ALA A 272 -11.03 -10.47 11.27
N TYR A 273 -9.84 -10.90 11.71
CA TYR A 273 -9.61 -12.27 12.19
C TYR A 273 -10.38 -12.59 13.48
N LEU A 274 -10.53 -11.63 14.39
CA LEU A 274 -11.31 -11.80 15.62
C LEU A 274 -12.82 -11.85 15.33
N ALA A 275 -13.28 -11.08 14.33
CA ALA A 275 -14.64 -11.14 13.81
C ALA A 275 -14.92 -12.48 13.10
N ASP A 276 -13.99 -12.97 12.27
CA ASP A 276 -14.09 -14.27 11.59
C ASP A 276 -14.12 -15.45 12.59
N GLN A 277 -13.31 -15.39 13.65
CA GLN A 277 -13.36 -16.38 14.73
C GLN A 277 -14.68 -16.35 15.51
N ALA A 278 -15.27 -15.17 15.70
CA ALA A 278 -16.54 -15.02 16.40
C ALA A 278 -17.75 -15.45 15.55
N GLN A 279 -17.78 -15.14 14.25
CA GLN A 279 -18.83 -15.59 13.33
C GLN A 279 -18.76 -17.11 13.09
N SER A 280 -17.55 -17.68 12.93
CA SER A 280 -17.34 -19.13 12.79
C SER A 280 -17.83 -19.93 14.00
N ALA A 281 -17.89 -19.32 15.19
CA ALA A 281 -18.44 -19.91 16.41
C ALA A 281 -19.95 -19.65 16.60
N TYR A 282 -20.57 -18.79 15.80
CA TYR A 282 -21.96 -18.35 15.94
C TYR A 282 -22.90 -19.21 15.09
N THR A 283 -23.74 -20.01 15.76
CA THR A 283 -24.51 -21.09 15.13
C THR A 283 -25.90 -20.72 14.62
N ALA A 284 -26.33 -19.46 14.76
CA ALA A 284 -27.56 -18.98 14.16
C ALA A 284 -27.37 -18.66 12.67
N ALA A 285 -28.45 -18.68 11.88
CA ALA A 285 -28.39 -18.34 10.47
C ALA A 285 -28.05 -16.86 10.27
N HIS A 286 -26.92 -16.59 9.63
CA HIS A 286 -26.43 -15.25 9.34
C HIS A 286 -25.58 -15.21 8.06
N THR A 287 -25.28 -14.02 7.54
CA THR A 287 -24.22 -13.78 6.55
C THR A 287 -22.99 -13.18 7.21
N PHE A 288 -21.82 -13.38 6.60
CA PHE A 288 -20.57 -12.72 6.95
C PHE A 288 -19.93 -12.15 5.69
N THR A 289 -19.44 -10.91 5.76
CA THR A 289 -18.75 -10.22 4.66
C THR A 289 -17.60 -9.38 5.22
N GLY A 290 -16.37 -9.64 4.76
CA GLY A 290 -15.26 -8.71 4.95
C GLY A 290 -15.22 -7.67 3.85
N TYR A 291 -14.53 -6.55 4.05
CA TYR A 291 -14.28 -5.53 3.03
C TYR A 291 -12.80 -5.15 2.99
N LEU A 292 -12.25 -4.99 1.80
CA LEU A 292 -10.84 -4.63 1.59
C LEU A 292 -10.55 -3.21 2.13
N GLY A 293 -9.53 -3.08 2.98
CA GLY A 293 -9.09 -1.79 3.54
C GLY A 293 -8.20 -1.01 2.58
N TYR A 294 -7.07 -0.48 3.03
CA TYR A 294 -6.24 0.45 2.24
C TYR A 294 -5.74 -0.08 0.86
N PRO A 295 -5.45 -1.39 0.66
CA PRO A 295 -5.16 -1.95 -0.67
C PRO A 295 -6.32 -1.85 -1.69
N ILE A 296 -7.47 -1.30 -1.30
CA ILE A 296 -8.54 -0.92 -2.23
C ILE A 296 -8.09 0.13 -3.26
N ALA A 297 -7.07 0.94 -2.96
CA ALA A 297 -6.55 1.99 -3.85
C ALA A 297 -6.10 1.46 -5.24
N ASP A 298 -5.56 0.24 -5.27
CA ASP A 298 -5.03 -0.40 -6.49
C ASP A 298 -6.12 -1.04 -7.36
N ARG A 299 -7.38 -1.02 -6.90
CA ARG A 299 -8.54 -1.59 -7.61
C ARG A 299 -9.19 -0.57 -8.57
N PRO A 300 -10.03 -1.00 -9.52
CA PRO A 300 -10.87 -0.10 -10.31
C PRO A 300 -11.83 0.71 -9.42
N SER A 301 -12.35 1.83 -9.92
CA SER A 301 -13.55 2.45 -9.36
C SER A 301 -14.77 1.57 -9.66
N ASN A 302 -15.45 1.06 -8.63
CA ASN A 302 -16.61 0.17 -8.80
C ASN A 302 -17.93 0.72 -8.21
N LEU A 303 -17.91 1.92 -7.63
CA LEU A 303 -19.11 2.65 -7.23
C LEU A 303 -19.57 3.62 -8.33
N SER A 304 -20.88 3.69 -8.57
CA SER A 304 -21.45 4.74 -9.41
C SER A 304 -21.27 6.12 -8.76
N SER A 305 -21.24 7.19 -9.56
CA SER A 305 -21.06 8.56 -9.06
C SER A 305 -22.06 8.97 -7.96
N ALA A 306 -23.26 8.37 -7.94
CA ALA A 306 -24.25 8.57 -6.89
C ALA A 306 -23.88 7.87 -5.57
N GLN A 307 -23.36 6.63 -5.63
CA GLN A 307 -22.85 5.92 -4.46
C GLN A 307 -21.60 6.61 -3.91
N THR A 308 -20.64 6.96 -4.78
CA THR A 308 -19.44 7.74 -4.44
C THR A 308 -19.81 9.06 -3.75
N ALA A 309 -20.77 9.81 -4.29
CA ALA A 309 -21.23 11.06 -3.66
C ALA A 309 -21.93 10.85 -2.30
N ALA A 310 -22.72 9.79 -2.15
CA ALA A 310 -23.39 9.47 -0.88
C ALA A 310 -22.38 9.01 0.21
N LYS A 311 -21.43 8.15 -0.17
CA LYS A 311 -20.34 7.68 0.70
C LYS A 311 -19.44 8.85 1.12
N ALA A 312 -19.05 9.70 0.17
CA ALA A 312 -18.30 10.93 0.44
C ALA A 312 -19.06 11.91 1.35
N ALA A 313 -20.37 12.07 1.18
CA ALA A 313 -21.18 12.93 2.06
C ALA A 313 -21.22 12.42 3.51
N ALA A 314 -21.30 11.10 3.71
CA ALA A 314 -21.17 10.49 5.04
C ALA A 314 -19.77 10.68 5.63
N PHE A 315 -18.72 10.47 4.82
CA PHE A 315 -17.34 10.67 5.25
C PHE A 315 -17.02 12.14 5.60
N PHE A 316 -17.54 13.11 4.84
CA PHE A 316 -17.32 14.53 5.14
C PHE A 316 -18.06 15.01 6.40
N ALA A 317 -19.15 14.34 6.79
CA ALA A 317 -19.78 14.57 8.09
C ALA A 317 -18.91 14.05 9.27
N TYR A 318 -18.12 13.00 9.04
CA TYR A 318 -17.07 12.55 9.97
C TYR A 318 -15.87 13.52 9.98
N ALA A 319 -15.34 13.85 8.81
CA ALA A 319 -14.12 14.66 8.63
C ALA A 319 -14.25 16.11 9.17
N ALA A 320 -15.47 16.59 9.45
CA ALA A 320 -15.69 17.82 10.20
C ALA A 320 -15.13 17.79 11.65
N TYR A 321 -14.80 16.59 12.15
CA TYR A 321 -14.27 16.33 13.49
C TYR A 321 -12.84 15.74 13.49
N ASP A 322 -12.28 15.43 12.33
CA ASP A 322 -10.93 14.85 12.18
C ASP A 322 -10.08 15.75 11.26
N GLY A 323 -9.08 16.40 11.85
CA GLY A 323 -8.20 17.33 11.17
C GLY A 323 -7.08 16.69 10.35
N GLU A 324 -6.89 15.37 10.41
CA GLU A 324 -5.86 14.66 9.66
C GLU A 324 -6.35 14.21 8.26
N THR A 325 -7.66 14.30 7.98
CA THR A 325 -8.31 13.86 6.74
C THR A 325 -8.96 15.00 5.92
N CYS A 326 -9.56 14.69 4.76
CA CYS A 326 -10.18 15.67 3.85
C CYS A 326 -11.70 15.83 4.05
N GLY A 327 -12.13 17.04 4.41
CA GLY A 327 -13.56 17.37 4.60
C GLY A 327 -14.36 17.77 3.35
N SER A 328 -13.83 17.54 2.13
CA SER A 328 -14.54 17.83 0.87
C SER A 328 -13.85 17.20 -0.34
N THR A 329 -14.58 16.95 -1.44
CA THR A 329 -14.03 16.40 -2.69
C THR A 329 -12.83 17.21 -3.23
N SER A 330 -12.86 18.54 -3.11
CA SER A 330 -11.74 19.40 -3.52
C SER A 330 -10.53 19.35 -2.57
N ALA A 331 -10.73 19.02 -1.28
CA ALA A 331 -9.65 18.76 -0.34
C ALA A 331 -9.08 17.33 -0.48
N CYS A 332 -9.88 16.37 -0.95
CA CYS A 332 -9.45 15.01 -1.25
C CYS A 332 -8.73 14.90 -2.62
N ALA A 333 -8.87 15.87 -3.52
CA ALA A 333 -8.27 15.84 -4.86
C ALA A 333 -6.72 15.81 -4.89
N SER A 334 -6.06 15.97 -3.74
CA SER A 334 -4.61 15.80 -3.58
C SER A 334 -4.26 14.83 -2.44
N ARG A 335 -5.15 13.88 -2.12
CA ARG A 335 -5.01 12.92 -1.03
C ARG A 335 -5.68 11.57 -1.36
N PRO A 336 -5.26 10.45 -0.77
CA PRO A 336 -5.72 9.13 -1.21
C PRO A 336 -7.19 8.82 -0.88
N GLU A 337 -7.83 9.52 0.07
CA GLU A 337 -9.26 9.32 0.39
C GLU A 337 -10.19 9.47 -0.82
N GLY A 338 -9.83 10.32 -1.79
CA GLY A 338 -10.59 10.48 -3.03
C GLY A 338 -10.78 9.16 -3.79
N SER A 339 -9.74 8.31 -3.77
CA SER A 339 -9.76 6.98 -4.40
C SER A 339 -10.55 5.96 -3.58
N TRP A 340 -10.43 5.97 -2.24
CA TRP A 340 -11.15 5.03 -1.38
C TRP A 340 -12.67 5.28 -1.42
N LEU A 341 -13.11 6.53 -1.57
CA LEU A 341 -14.52 6.91 -1.62
C LEU A 341 -15.26 6.48 -2.91
N SER A 342 -14.56 6.11 -3.99
CA SER A 342 -15.16 5.58 -5.23
C SER A 342 -15.20 4.06 -5.34
N ARG A 343 -14.80 3.35 -4.27
CA ARG A 343 -14.58 1.90 -4.28
C ARG A 343 -15.25 1.20 -3.10
N GLN A 344 -15.67 -0.06 -3.28
CA GLN A 344 -16.08 -0.95 -2.19
C GLN A 344 -15.93 -2.41 -2.67
N TYR A 345 -14.99 -3.15 -2.09
CA TYR A 345 -14.68 -4.52 -2.47
C TYR A 345 -14.90 -5.46 -1.29
N ALA A 346 -15.80 -6.42 -1.44
CA ALA A 346 -16.02 -7.48 -0.46
C ALA A 346 -14.96 -8.57 -0.57
N VAL A 347 -14.58 -9.17 0.55
CA VAL A 347 -13.66 -10.31 0.65
C VAL A 347 -14.30 -11.49 1.39
N GLY A 348 -13.83 -12.71 1.09
CA GLY A 348 -14.12 -13.94 1.82
C GLY A 348 -15.51 -14.56 1.61
N SER A 349 -16.53 -13.82 1.15
CA SER A 349 -17.90 -14.31 1.03
C SER A 349 -18.39 -14.46 -0.42
N SER A 350 -19.40 -15.31 -0.63
CA SER A 350 -20.00 -15.56 -1.95
C SER A 350 -21.01 -14.49 -2.40
N ALA A 351 -21.07 -13.35 -1.72
CA ALA A 351 -21.83 -12.18 -2.17
C ALA A 351 -21.06 -11.51 -3.33
N GLN A 352 -21.58 -11.63 -4.55
CA GLN A 352 -20.87 -11.20 -5.76
C GLN A 352 -20.53 -9.69 -5.71
N PRO A 353 -19.24 -9.30 -5.76
CA PRO A 353 -18.86 -7.88 -5.83
C PRO A 353 -19.34 -7.22 -7.14
N PRO A 354 -19.53 -5.89 -7.16
CA PRO A 354 -19.56 -5.12 -8.40
C PRO A 354 -18.27 -5.43 -9.20
N THR A 355 -18.45 -5.92 -10.43
CA THR A 355 -17.55 -6.91 -11.01
C THR A 355 -16.22 -6.36 -11.50
N ASP A 356 -15.13 -6.87 -10.91
CA ASP A 356 -14.04 -7.39 -11.75
C ASP A 356 -14.67 -8.46 -12.67
N PRO A 357 -14.54 -8.39 -14.01
CA PRO A 357 -15.17 -9.35 -14.91
C PRO A 357 -14.72 -10.78 -14.55
N PRO A 358 -15.65 -11.74 -14.49
CA PRO A 358 -15.55 -12.95 -13.66
C PRO A 358 -14.25 -13.71 -13.88
N THR A 359 -13.55 -14.07 -12.80
CA THR A 359 -12.16 -14.56 -12.78
C THR A 359 -11.77 -15.36 -14.03
N SER A 360 -10.78 -14.83 -14.77
CA SER A 360 -10.39 -15.36 -16.08
C SER A 360 -10.12 -16.87 -16.00
N GLN A 361 -10.67 -17.63 -16.95
CA GLN A 361 -10.46 -19.07 -17.06
C GLN A 361 -9.13 -19.39 -17.78
N GLY A 362 -8.13 -18.53 -17.56
CA GLY A 362 -6.87 -18.50 -18.28
C GLY A 362 -5.72 -18.01 -17.41
N THR A 363 -4.50 -18.28 -17.87
CA THR A 363 -3.29 -17.70 -17.28
C THR A 363 -3.01 -16.35 -17.93
N ASP A 364 -2.77 -15.33 -17.11
CA ASP A 364 -2.25 -14.05 -17.59
C ASP A 364 -0.85 -14.25 -18.21
N VAL A 365 -0.61 -13.65 -19.38
CA VAL A 365 0.66 -13.68 -20.12
C VAL A 365 1.15 -12.29 -20.50
N THR A 366 0.58 -11.25 -19.89
CA THR A 366 0.86 -9.83 -20.18
C THR A 366 2.29 -9.45 -19.82
N ALA A 367 2.78 -9.90 -18.66
CA ALA A 367 4.17 -9.72 -18.22
C ALA A 367 5.21 -10.41 -19.15
N GLY A 368 4.77 -11.30 -20.04
CA GLY A 368 5.61 -11.89 -21.09
C GLY A 368 5.71 -11.04 -22.37
N ALA A 369 5.04 -9.89 -22.43
CA ALA A 369 5.02 -9.01 -23.58
C ALA A 369 5.91 -7.77 -23.40
N THR A 370 6.48 -7.31 -24.51
CA THR A 370 7.02 -5.94 -24.64
C THR A 370 5.95 -5.03 -25.24
N VAL A 371 5.77 -3.84 -24.65
CA VAL A 371 4.68 -2.93 -25.00
C VAL A 371 5.18 -1.74 -25.81
N THR A 372 4.43 -1.36 -26.83
CA THR A 372 4.70 -0.15 -27.65
C THR A 372 3.38 0.53 -28.01
N ALA A 373 3.40 1.85 -28.21
CA ALA A 373 2.22 2.63 -28.59
C ALA A 373 2.52 3.61 -29.73
N SER A 374 1.46 4.15 -30.35
CA SER A 374 1.57 5.17 -31.40
C SER A 374 2.11 6.51 -30.90
N ALA A 375 1.86 6.79 -29.62
CA ALA A 375 2.30 7.97 -28.87
C ALA A 375 2.12 7.67 -27.37
N GLU A 376 2.82 8.40 -26.52
CA GLU A 376 2.78 8.26 -25.06
C GLU A 376 3.18 9.59 -24.39
N ASN A 377 3.06 9.69 -23.07
CA ASN A 377 3.41 10.91 -22.31
C ASN A 377 4.46 10.64 -21.20
N PRO A 378 5.76 10.56 -21.55
CA PRO A 378 6.81 10.29 -20.57
C PRO A 378 7.03 11.43 -19.56
N ALA A 379 6.55 12.65 -19.83
CA ALA A 379 6.72 13.80 -18.94
C ALA A 379 5.95 13.64 -17.63
N ASP A 380 4.73 13.10 -17.71
CA ASP A 380 3.88 12.81 -16.55
C ASP A 380 3.92 11.31 -16.17
N GLY A 381 4.89 10.55 -16.69
CA GLY A 381 5.10 9.12 -16.40
C GLY A 381 4.20 8.13 -17.17
N GLN A 382 3.28 8.63 -17.99
CA GLN A 382 2.20 7.89 -18.66
C GLN A 382 2.67 7.19 -19.95
N THR A 383 3.61 6.27 -19.80
CA THR A 383 4.26 5.51 -20.90
C THR A 383 3.49 4.25 -21.28
N ALA A 384 3.77 3.65 -22.44
CA ALA A 384 3.04 2.48 -22.93
C ALA A 384 3.13 1.25 -22.00
N VAL A 385 4.22 1.13 -21.22
CA VAL A 385 4.38 0.05 -20.21
C VAL A 385 3.49 0.25 -18.98
N LYS A 386 2.90 1.44 -18.80
CA LYS A 386 2.00 1.76 -17.69
C LYS A 386 0.54 1.37 -17.91
N ALA A 387 0.27 0.56 -18.93
CA ALA A 387 -0.96 -0.20 -19.05
C ALA A 387 -0.73 -1.72 -18.98
N VAL A 388 0.37 -2.17 -18.35
CA VAL A 388 0.64 -3.59 -18.06
C VAL A 388 1.32 -3.79 -16.69
N ASP A 389 1.23 -2.82 -15.79
CA ASP A 389 1.77 -2.96 -14.43
C ASP A 389 0.74 -3.49 -13.42
N GLY A 390 -0.48 -3.82 -13.89
CA GLY A 390 -1.55 -4.44 -13.13
C GLY A 390 -2.42 -3.46 -12.36
N VAL A 391 -2.10 -2.16 -12.41
CA VAL A 391 -2.81 -1.10 -11.69
C VAL A 391 -3.91 -0.53 -12.59
N VAL A 392 -5.14 -0.60 -12.11
CA VAL A 392 -6.36 -0.26 -12.87
C VAL A 392 -6.99 1.07 -12.43
N SER A 393 -6.30 1.83 -11.58
CA SER A 393 -6.81 3.06 -10.95
C SER A 393 -6.49 4.36 -11.69
N GLY A 394 -5.51 4.38 -12.61
CA GLY A 394 -5.25 5.42 -13.62
C GLY A 394 -5.32 6.90 -13.19
N TYR A 395 -5.42 7.85 -14.13
CA TYR A 395 -5.72 9.24 -13.77
C TYR A 395 -7.21 9.36 -13.39
N PRO A 396 -7.56 9.96 -12.24
CA PRO A 396 -6.73 10.84 -11.41
C PRO A 396 -5.99 10.19 -10.22
N ASP A 397 -6.34 8.96 -9.82
CA ASP A 397 -5.91 8.36 -8.55
C ASP A 397 -4.44 7.89 -8.56
N ALA A 398 -4.06 7.13 -9.59
CA ALA A 398 -2.72 6.65 -9.89
C ALA A 398 -2.29 7.15 -11.30
N PRO A 399 -2.06 8.46 -11.48
CA PRO A 399 -1.91 9.08 -12.81
C PRO A 399 -0.59 8.70 -13.52
N THR A 400 0.32 8.02 -12.82
CA THR A 400 1.58 7.44 -13.34
C THR A 400 1.47 5.93 -13.57
N ALA A 401 0.28 5.35 -13.44
CA ALA A 401 -0.06 3.95 -13.70
C ALA A 401 -1.26 3.89 -14.67
N GLU A 402 -1.03 4.54 -15.82
CA GLU A 402 -1.85 4.45 -17.03
C GLU A 402 -0.96 4.77 -18.24
N TRP A 403 -1.28 4.22 -19.41
CA TRP A 403 -0.77 4.74 -20.68
C TRP A 403 -1.67 5.89 -21.14
N ALA A 404 -1.10 7.04 -21.53
CA ALA A 404 -1.84 8.13 -22.17
C ALA A 404 -1.09 8.71 -23.37
N ALA A 405 -1.81 8.99 -24.45
CA ALA A 405 -1.33 9.57 -25.70
C ALA A 405 -1.86 11.01 -25.87
N PRO A 406 -1.03 12.06 -25.68
CA PRO A 406 -1.48 13.44 -25.73
C PRO A 406 -2.08 13.82 -27.07
N GLY A 407 -3.31 14.37 -27.08
CA GLY A 407 -4.04 14.68 -28.31
C GLY A 407 -4.58 13.47 -29.07
N GLY A 408 -4.40 12.24 -28.55
CA GLY A 408 -4.79 10.98 -29.17
C GLY A 408 -6.31 10.86 -29.37
N ARG A 409 -6.72 10.17 -30.45
CA ARG A 409 -8.11 9.95 -30.87
C ARG A 409 -8.21 8.62 -31.65
N ALA A 410 -9.24 8.44 -32.48
CA ALA A 410 -9.32 7.33 -33.43
C ALA A 410 -8.03 7.22 -34.28
N GLY A 411 -7.49 6.00 -34.39
CA GLY A 411 -6.21 5.69 -35.01
C GLY A 411 -5.02 5.61 -34.04
N THR A 412 -5.13 6.14 -32.82
CA THR A 412 -4.17 5.89 -31.72
C THR A 412 -4.20 4.40 -31.33
N TRP A 413 -3.05 3.81 -31.03
CA TRP A 413 -2.93 2.36 -30.75
C TRP A 413 -1.86 2.03 -29.70
N ILE A 414 -2.04 0.87 -29.05
CA ILE A 414 -1.09 0.19 -28.16
C ILE A 414 -0.97 -1.29 -28.58
N GLN A 415 0.23 -1.87 -28.45
CA GLN A 415 0.54 -3.22 -28.93
C GLN A 415 1.42 -3.99 -27.95
N LEU A 416 0.96 -5.19 -27.59
CA LEU A 416 1.71 -6.20 -26.84
C LEU A 416 2.46 -7.12 -27.82
N ASN A 417 3.71 -7.46 -27.52
CA ASN A 417 4.61 -8.23 -28.39
C ASN A 417 5.34 -9.32 -27.60
N TRP A 418 5.13 -10.59 -27.96
CA TRP A 418 5.81 -11.74 -27.39
C TRP A 418 6.95 -12.21 -28.30
N SER A 419 8.04 -12.70 -27.70
CA SER A 419 9.21 -13.23 -28.42
C SER A 419 8.96 -14.60 -29.07
N ALA A 420 7.87 -15.28 -28.70
CA ALA A 420 7.43 -16.57 -29.22
C ALA A 420 5.91 -16.55 -29.52
N GLY A 421 5.41 -17.61 -30.13
CA GLY A 421 3.97 -17.76 -30.45
C GLY A 421 3.13 -18.06 -29.20
N THR A 422 2.53 -17.03 -28.63
CA THR A 422 1.64 -17.09 -27.46
C THR A 422 0.20 -17.36 -27.88
N THR A 423 -0.44 -18.38 -27.30
CA THR A 423 -1.87 -18.64 -27.54
C THR A 423 -2.72 -17.71 -26.68
N LEU A 424 -3.49 -16.82 -27.30
CA LEU A 424 -4.43 -15.92 -26.62
C LEU A 424 -5.88 -16.32 -26.91
N HIS A 425 -6.77 -16.10 -25.96
CA HIS A 425 -8.22 -16.28 -26.11
C HIS A 425 -9.07 -15.12 -25.56
N GLU A 426 -8.43 -14.20 -24.84
CA GLU A 426 -9.10 -13.14 -24.09
C GLU A 426 -8.13 -11.98 -23.89
N ILE A 427 -8.65 -10.76 -24.03
CA ILE A 427 -7.96 -9.51 -23.69
C ILE A 427 -8.90 -8.72 -22.75
N ASP A 428 -8.36 -8.20 -21.66
CA ASP A 428 -9.03 -7.22 -20.80
C ASP A 428 -8.52 -5.82 -21.13
N LEU A 429 -9.42 -4.83 -21.08
CA LEU A 429 -9.11 -3.41 -21.33
C LEU A 429 -9.78 -2.54 -20.26
N ALA A 430 -9.01 -1.78 -19.49
CA ALA A 430 -9.51 -0.73 -18.62
C ALA A 430 -9.28 0.65 -19.28
N ASP A 431 -10.34 1.45 -19.42
CA ASP A 431 -10.20 2.84 -19.87
C ASP A 431 -9.52 3.71 -18.79
N ARG A 432 -9.19 4.96 -19.13
CA ARG A 432 -8.67 5.92 -18.15
C ARG A 432 -9.83 6.45 -17.29
N PRO A 433 -9.82 6.32 -15.95
CA PRO A 433 -10.99 6.55 -15.10
C PRO A 433 -11.27 8.04 -14.78
N ASN A 434 -11.49 8.85 -15.81
CA ASN A 434 -11.72 10.31 -15.66
C ASN A 434 -12.83 10.84 -16.56
N SER A 435 -13.44 11.96 -16.17
CA SER A 435 -14.62 12.54 -16.83
C SER A 435 -14.40 13.14 -18.22
N ASP A 436 -13.16 13.19 -18.72
CA ASP A 436 -12.84 13.81 -20.01
C ASP A 436 -12.55 12.78 -21.10
N ASP A 437 -11.69 11.79 -20.80
CA ASP A 437 -11.11 10.87 -21.77
C ASP A 437 -11.82 9.50 -21.74
N GLN A 438 -12.39 9.07 -22.88
CA GLN A 438 -13.07 7.77 -23.01
C GLN A 438 -12.92 7.18 -24.42
N VAL A 439 -12.62 5.89 -24.50
CA VAL A 439 -12.63 5.08 -25.72
C VAL A 439 -14.01 4.44 -25.92
N THR A 440 -14.74 4.90 -26.93
CA THR A 440 -16.12 4.45 -27.21
C THR A 440 -16.22 3.29 -28.21
N GLY A 441 -15.07 2.79 -28.69
CA GLY A 441 -14.99 1.64 -29.59
C GLY A 441 -13.59 1.46 -30.18
N GLY A 442 -13.25 0.23 -30.55
CA GLY A 442 -11.94 -0.07 -31.14
C GLY A 442 -11.85 -1.44 -31.81
N THR A 443 -10.62 -1.87 -32.09
CA THR A 443 -10.34 -3.16 -32.73
C THR A 443 -9.02 -3.73 -32.21
N LEU A 444 -9.07 -4.98 -31.75
CA LEU A 444 -7.90 -5.82 -31.55
C LEU A 444 -7.52 -6.43 -32.90
N THR A 445 -6.27 -6.24 -33.33
CA THR A 445 -5.70 -6.86 -34.54
C THR A 445 -4.54 -7.74 -34.11
N PHE A 446 -4.39 -8.90 -34.76
CA PHE A 446 -3.47 -9.97 -34.34
C PHE A 446 -2.41 -10.27 -35.41
N SER A 447 -1.29 -10.88 -35.00
CA SER A 447 -0.18 -11.22 -35.90
C SER A 447 -0.51 -12.25 -36.99
N ASP A 448 -1.60 -12.99 -36.85
CA ASP A 448 -2.14 -13.91 -37.85
C ASP A 448 -2.99 -13.20 -38.94
N GLY A 449 -3.15 -11.88 -38.84
CA GLY A 449 -3.97 -11.05 -39.73
C GLY A 449 -5.46 -11.02 -39.36
N THR A 450 -5.88 -11.69 -38.29
CA THR A 450 -7.26 -11.63 -37.79
C THR A 450 -7.51 -10.38 -36.96
N SER A 451 -8.80 -10.09 -36.69
CA SER A 451 -9.21 -9.02 -35.78
C SER A 451 -10.45 -9.39 -34.98
N VAL A 452 -10.70 -8.63 -33.90
CA VAL A 452 -11.88 -8.69 -33.03
C VAL A 452 -12.30 -7.26 -32.70
N ALA A 453 -13.59 -6.94 -32.81
CA ALA A 453 -14.11 -5.63 -32.45
C ALA A 453 -14.16 -5.45 -30.92
N VAL A 454 -13.87 -4.23 -30.46
CA VAL A 454 -13.96 -3.84 -29.04
C VAL A 454 -15.12 -2.85 -28.89
N PRO A 455 -16.03 -3.06 -27.92
CA PRO A 455 -17.13 -2.12 -27.65
C PRO A 455 -16.61 -0.81 -27.03
N SER A 456 -17.51 0.05 -26.56
CA SER A 456 -17.13 1.11 -25.63
C SER A 456 -16.50 0.50 -24.39
N LEU A 457 -15.41 1.10 -23.90
CA LEU A 457 -14.89 0.83 -22.57
C LEU A 457 -15.70 1.62 -21.53
N ASP A 458 -15.60 1.23 -20.27
CA ASP A 458 -16.27 1.93 -19.17
C ASP A 458 -15.45 3.13 -18.68
N ASN A 459 -16.09 4.30 -18.60
CA ASN A 459 -15.46 5.57 -18.24
C ASN A 459 -14.96 5.61 -16.77
N GLY A 460 -15.39 4.68 -15.91
CA GLY A 460 -14.88 4.50 -14.55
C GLY A 460 -13.63 3.62 -14.46
N GLY A 461 -13.05 3.19 -15.60
CA GLY A 461 -11.93 2.26 -15.65
C GLY A 461 -12.32 0.81 -15.33
N ALA A 462 -13.61 0.49 -15.23
CA ALA A 462 -14.06 -0.88 -15.06
C ALA A 462 -13.65 -1.74 -16.27
N VAL A 463 -13.09 -2.92 -16.00
CA VAL A 463 -12.42 -3.73 -17.01
C VAL A 463 -13.43 -4.30 -18.02
N GLN A 464 -13.30 -3.89 -19.28
CA GLN A 464 -14.04 -4.45 -20.40
C GLN A 464 -13.29 -5.65 -20.97
N ARG A 465 -13.85 -6.84 -20.75
CA ARG A 465 -13.33 -8.10 -21.30
C ARG A 465 -13.71 -8.30 -22.77
N VAL A 466 -12.78 -8.83 -23.56
CA VAL A 466 -12.96 -9.16 -24.98
C VAL A 466 -12.47 -10.58 -25.23
N ALA A 467 -13.39 -11.54 -25.13
CA ALA A 467 -13.12 -12.97 -25.37
C ALA A 467 -13.31 -13.37 -26.85
N PHE A 468 -12.53 -14.34 -27.33
CA PHE A 468 -12.52 -14.78 -28.72
C PHE A 468 -11.96 -16.20 -28.90
N SER A 469 -12.23 -16.82 -30.05
CA SER A 469 -11.65 -18.14 -30.39
C SER A 469 -10.12 -18.10 -30.32
N ALA A 470 -9.56 -19.03 -29.53
CA ALA A 470 -8.14 -19.06 -29.19
C ALA A 470 -7.22 -19.15 -30.43
N ARG A 471 -6.15 -18.36 -30.44
CA ARG A 471 -5.22 -18.22 -31.58
C ARG A 471 -3.78 -18.01 -31.11
N GLN A 472 -2.82 -18.59 -31.82
CA GLN A 472 -1.39 -18.42 -31.53
C GLN A 472 -0.83 -17.22 -32.28
N VAL A 473 -0.30 -16.25 -31.53
CA VAL A 473 0.13 -14.94 -32.05
C VAL A 473 1.45 -14.49 -31.42
N THR A 474 2.20 -13.65 -32.13
CA THR A 474 3.41 -12.97 -31.61
C THR A 474 3.13 -11.52 -31.22
N TRP A 475 2.00 -10.94 -31.65
CA TRP A 475 1.53 -9.64 -31.18
C TRP A 475 0.01 -9.49 -31.26
N VAL A 476 -0.52 -8.62 -30.40
CA VAL A 476 -1.88 -8.07 -30.49
C VAL A 476 -1.83 -6.56 -30.32
N ARG A 477 -2.54 -5.83 -31.19
CA ARG A 477 -2.65 -4.37 -31.17
C ARG A 477 -4.08 -3.96 -30.91
N PHE A 478 -4.32 -3.21 -29.84
CA PHE A 478 -5.55 -2.45 -29.68
C PHE A 478 -5.42 -1.13 -30.46
N THR A 479 -6.34 -0.89 -31.41
CA THR A 479 -6.45 0.36 -32.16
C THR A 479 -7.78 1.01 -31.82
N VAL A 480 -7.75 2.27 -31.37
CA VAL A 480 -8.96 3.03 -31.04
C VAL A 480 -9.70 3.42 -32.31
N GLY A 481 -11.00 3.11 -32.37
CA GLY A 481 -11.88 3.41 -33.50
C GLY A 481 -12.74 4.65 -33.26
N SER A 482 -13.17 4.89 -32.03
CA SER A 482 -13.92 6.08 -31.63
C SER A 482 -13.67 6.46 -30.17
N VAL A 483 -13.95 7.72 -29.85
CA VAL A 483 -13.77 8.33 -28.52
C VAL A 483 -14.97 9.19 -28.14
N SER A 484 -15.07 9.63 -26.89
CA SER A 484 -16.05 10.64 -26.47
C SER A 484 -15.76 12.01 -27.09
N SER A 485 -16.76 12.90 -27.10
CA SER A 485 -16.59 14.29 -27.56
C SER A 485 -15.70 15.14 -26.65
N THR A 486 -15.59 14.78 -25.37
CA THR A 486 -14.74 15.43 -24.37
C THR A 486 -13.27 15.02 -24.47
N THR A 487 -12.99 13.83 -25.00
CA THR A 487 -11.65 13.23 -25.02
C THR A 487 -10.61 14.18 -25.61
N ARG A 488 -9.51 14.35 -24.89
CA ARG A 488 -8.29 15.09 -25.23
C ARG A 488 -7.10 14.14 -25.40
N ASN A 489 -7.00 13.11 -24.56
CA ASN A 489 -5.88 12.17 -24.48
C ASN A 489 -6.39 10.71 -24.39
N VAL A 490 -6.45 10.02 -25.53
CA VAL A 490 -6.68 8.55 -25.55
C VAL A 490 -5.63 7.83 -24.70
N GLY A 491 -6.03 6.75 -24.04
CA GLY A 491 -5.11 5.81 -23.41
C GLY A 491 -5.84 4.59 -22.86
N LEU A 492 -5.23 3.94 -21.85
CA LEU A 492 -5.80 2.86 -21.05
C LEU A 492 -5.17 2.91 -19.65
N ALA A 493 -5.93 2.55 -18.62
CA ALA A 493 -5.33 2.23 -17.32
C ALA A 493 -4.55 0.91 -17.41
N GLU A 494 -5.12 -0.13 -18.04
CA GLU A 494 -4.53 -1.47 -18.11
C GLU A 494 -5.01 -2.24 -19.36
N ILE A 495 -4.15 -3.10 -19.93
CA ILE A 495 -4.45 -4.08 -20.97
C ILE A 495 -3.83 -5.46 -20.65
N ARG A 496 -4.65 -6.40 -20.15
CA ARG A 496 -4.20 -7.77 -19.86
C ARG A 496 -4.52 -8.75 -20.98
N ALA A 497 -3.70 -9.77 -21.15
CA ALA A 497 -3.83 -10.80 -22.17
C ALA A 497 -3.75 -12.20 -21.56
N PHE A 498 -4.72 -13.06 -21.86
CA PHE A 498 -4.84 -14.38 -21.24
C PHE A 498 -4.77 -15.52 -22.26
N ARG A 499 -3.97 -16.54 -21.92
CA ARG A 499 -4.01 -17.86 -22.57
C ARG A 499 -5.05 -18.77 -21.89
N PRO A 500 -5.68 -19.72 -22.59
CA PRO A 500 -6.56 -20.71 -21.94
C PRO A 500 -5.84 -21.45 -20.81
N ALA A 501 -6.55 -21.81 -19.74
CA ALA A 501 -5.98 -22.60 -18.65
C ALA A 501 -5.51 -23.99 -19.14
N ASP A 502 -4.39 -24.46 -18.57
CA ASP A 502 -3.84 -25.78 -18.88
C ASP A 502 -4.75 -26.90 -18.35
N THR A 503 -5.59 -27.45 -19.22
CA THR A 503 -6.45 -28.59 -18.89
C THR A 503 -5.61 -29.86 -18.78
N THR A 504 -5.11 -30.15 -17.57
CA THR A 504 -4.37 -31.38 -17.25
C THR A 504 -5.17 -32.60 -17.73
N PRO A 505 -4.68 -33.35 -18.74
CA PRO A 505 -5.43 -34.48 -19.27
C PRO A 505 -5.44 -35.62 -18.26
N THR A 506 -6.63 -36.12 -17.92
CA THR A 506 -6.79 -37.30 -17.05
C THR A 506 -6.00 -38.48 -17.65
N PRO A 507 -5.15 -39.18 -16.86
CA PRO A 507 -4.30 -40.25 -17.39
C PRO A 507 -5.14 -41.44 -17.86
N THR A 508 -5.22 -41.62 -19.18
CA THR A 508 -5.82 -42.80 -19.81
C THR A 508 -5.11 -44.07 -19.32
N PRO A 509 -5.82 -45.11 -18.85
CA PRO A 509 -5.20 -46.30 -18.29
C PRO A 509 -4.36 -47.06 -19.34
N THR A 510 -3.08 -47.27 -19.03
CA THR A 510 -2.11 -47.90 -19.94
C THR A 510 -2.47 -49.37 -20.22
N PRO A 511 -2.72 -49.77 -21.49
CA PRO A 511 -2.90 -51.18 -21.83
C PRO A 511 -1.58 -51.94 -21.73
N THR A 512 -1.62 -53.16 -21.18
CA THR A 512 -0.43 -54.01 -21.00
C THR A 512 0.16 -54.43 -22.34
N PRO A 513 1.48 -54.25 -22.58
CA PRO A 513 2.09 -54.56 -23.87
C PRO A 513 2.31 -56.07 -24.08
N THR A 514 1.85 -56.58 -25.23
CA THR A 514 2.17 -57.92 -25.73
C THR A 514 3.50 -57.87 -26.51
N PRO A 515 4.46 -58.79 -26.28
CA PRO A 515 5.76 -58.76 -26.97
C PRO A 515 5.61 -58.98 -28.48
N THR A 516 6.19 -58.07 -29.26
CA THR A 516 6.26 -58.11 -30.73
C THR A 516 7.74 -57.97 -31.14
N PRO A 517 8.25 -58.74 -32.12
CA PRO A 517 9.70 -58.87 -32.36
C PRO A 517 10.37 -57.57 -32.86
N THR A 518 11.61 -57.39 -32.42
CA THR A 518 12.45 -56.20 -32.62
C THR A 518 12.78 -55.90 -34.09
N PRO A 519 12.39 -54.74 -34.65
CA PRO A 519 13.01 -54.18 -35.85
C PRO A 519 14.35 -53.49 -35.52
N THR A 520 15.26 -53.47 -36.50
CA THR A 520 16.61 -52.91 -36.43
C THR A 520 16.64 -51.44 -35.96
N PRO A 521 17.60 -51.01 -35.12
CA PRO A 521 17.65 -49.65 -34.59
C PRO A 521 17.93 -48.59 -35.66
N THR A 522 17.03 -47.60 -35.75
CA THR A 522 17.31 -46.27 -36.34
C THR A 522 18.08 -45.45 -35.30
N PRO A 523 19.14 -44.69 -35.65
CA PRO A 523 19.93 -43.94 -34.68
C PRO A 523 19.11 -42.82 -34.02
N THR A 524 18.95 -42.90 -32.71
CA THR A 524 18.40 -41.81 -31.88
C THR A 524 19.28 -40.58 -32.02
N PRO A 525 18.73 -39.36 -32.21
CA PRO A 525 19.52 -38.15 -32.09
C PRO A 525 20.11 -38.08 -30.67
N ARG A 526 21.44 -37.97 -30.59
CA ARG A 526 22.16 -37.76 -29.33
C ARG A 526 21.58 -36.51 -28.64
N PRO A 527 21.27 -36.55 -27.33
CA PRO A 527 20.84 -35.35 -26.63
C PRO A 527 21.91 -34.27 -26.78
N THR A 528 21.49 -33.07 -27.23
CA THR A 528 22.35 -31.89 -27.24
C THR A 528 22.89 -31.69 -25.82
N PRO A 529 24.21 -31.62 -25.61
CA PRO A 529 24.74 -31.41 -24.28
C PRO A 529 24.21 -30.08 -23.73
N THR A 530 23.69 -30.09 -22.50
CA THR A 530 23.42 -28.87 -21.76
C THR A 530 24.73 -28.07 -21.67
N PRO A 531 24.74 -26.76 -22.01
CA PRO A 531 25.96 -25.96 -21.95
C PRO A 531 26.50 -25.97 -20.51
N THR A 532 27.83 -26.10 -20.39
CA THR A 532 28.44 -26.29 -19.06
C THR A 532 28.69 -24.91 -18.45
N LEU A 533 27.92 -24.57 -17.42
CA LEU A 533 28.07 -23.29 -16.72
C LEU A 533 29.29 -23.31 -15.79
N SER A 534 30.15 -22.28 -15.89
CA SER A 534 31.28 -22.07 -14.98
C SER A 534 31.23 -20.68 -14.38
N ASP A 535 31.25 -20.59 -13.05
CA ASP A 535 31.29 -19.35 -12.28
C ASP A 535 32.64 -18.66 -12.48
N VAL A 536 32.62 -17.39 -12.89
CA VAL A 536 33.82 -16.56 -13.12
C VAL A 536 33.86 -15.32 -12.21
N THR A 537 32.95 -15.23 -11.24
CA THR A 537 32.77 -14.07 -10.34
C THR A 537 34.04 -13.77 -9.57
N GLY A 538 34.64 -14.78 -8.92
CA GLY A 538 35.90 -14.68 -8.17
C GLY A 538 37.15 -14.41 -9.02
N SER A 539 37.01 -14.21 -10.34
CA SER A 539 38.08 -13.73 -11.23
C SER A 539 37.86 -12.30 -11.75
N ALA A 540 36.74 -11.67 -11.38
CA ALA A 540 36.47 -10.26 -11.65
C ALA A 540 37.14 -9.34 -10.62
N THR A 541 37.37 -8.09 -11.01
CA THR A 541 37.56 -6.96 -10.10
C THR A 541 36.21 -6.24 -9.95
N PRO A 542 35.58 -6.22 -8.77
CA PRO A 542 34.33 -5.50 -8.56
C PRO A 542 34.60 -3.98 -8.38
N THR A 543 33.75 -3.15 -8.97
CA THR A 543 33.71 -1.68 -8.75
C THR A 543 32.27 -1.20 -8.67
N ALA A 544 32.00 -0.09 -7.97
CA ALA A 544 30.64 0.46 -7.82
C ALA A 544 30.62 1.99 -7.86
N ALA A 545 29.41 2.53 -8.01
CA ALA A 545 29.14 3.97 -7.89
C ALA A 545 29.51 4.55 -6.51
N TRP A 546 29.32 3.75 -5.46
CA TRP A 546 29.58 4.09 -4.06
C TRP A 546 29.64 2.79 -3.22
N ASP A 547 30.37 2.79 -2.09
CA ASP A 547 30.30 1.74 -1.08
C ASP A 547 30.48 2.28 0.36
N ASP A 548 30.08 1.53 1.40
CA ASP A 548 30.25 1.94 2.80
C ASP A 548 31.45 1.26 3.48
N GLN A 549 32.57 1.98 3.51
CA GLN A 549 33.80 1.55 4.16
C GLN A 549 33.78 1.73 5.70
N SER A 550 32.78 2.40 6.25
CA SER A 550 32.64 2.67 7.69
C SER A 550 31.87 1.55 8.41
N THR A 551 30.89 0.93 7.75
CA THR A 551 30.19 -0.28 8.22
C THR A 551 30.86 -1.57 7.74
N GLY A 552 31.62 -1.51 6.65
CA GLY A 552 32.24 -2.67 6.01
C GLY A 552 31.43 -3.25 4.84
N GLN A 553 30.30 -2.62 4.48
CA GLN A 553 29.42 -2.96 3.35
C GLN A 553 30.02 -2.53 2.00
N THR A 554 31.27 -2.94 1.79
CA THR A 554 32.10 -2.59 0.62
C THR A 554 31.70 -3.36 -0.64
N VAL A 555 32.05 -2.88 -1.83
CA VAL A 555 31.68 -3.54 -3.10
C VAL A 555 32.23 -4.96 -3.23
N ALA A 556 33.30 -5.29 -2.50
CA ALA A 556 33.84 -6.65 -2.43
C ALA A 556 32.86 -7.67 -1.81
N LYS A 557 31.82 -7.21 -1.11
CA LYS A 557 30.85 -8.08 -0.42
C LYS A 557 29.85 -8.75 -1.35
N ALA A 558 29.36 -8.03 -2.36
CA ALA A 558 28.52 -8.62 -3.40
C ALA A 558 29.22 -9.66 -4.30
N VAL A 559 30.46 -10.07 -4.00
CA VAL A 559 31.18 -11.14 -4.73
C VAL A 559 31.96 -12.09 -3.81
N ASP A 560 31.74 -12.04 -2.48
CA ASP A 560 32.52 -12.88 -1.54
C ASP A 560 31.96 -14.30 -1.34
N GLY A 561 30.82 -14.61 -1.97
CA GLY A 561 30.19 -15.92 -1.96
C GLY A 561 29.12 -16.11 -0.88
N VAL A 562 28.85 -15.08 -0.05
CA VAL A 562 27.91 -15.14 1.07
C VAL A 562 26.60 -14.43 0.75
N VAL A 563 25.58 -15.19 0.33
CA VAL A 563 24.20 -14.69 0.20
C VAL A 563 23.61 -14.46 1.60
N SER A 564 23.86 -13.28 2.15
CA SER A 564 23.32 -12.79 3.43
C SER A 564 23.49 -11.26 3.52
N GLY A 565 22.78 -10.60 4.43
CA GLY A 565 22.82 -9.14 4.59
C GLY A 565 22.16 -8.69 5.88
N TYR A 566 21.86 -7.39 6.02
CA TYR A 566 21.07 -6.89 7.13
C TYR A 566 19.65 -7.52 7.09
N PRO A 567 19.04 -7.93 8.22
CA PRO A 567 19.48 -7.70 9.60
C PRO A 567 20.50 -8.71 10.15
N ASP A 568 20.53 -9.95 9.66
CA ASP A 568 21.26 -11.06 10.29
C ASP A 568 22.79 -10.95 10.19
N ASN A 569 23.29 -10.47 9.06
CA ASN A 569 24.71 -10.21 8.82
C ASN A 569 24.90 -8.97 7.93
N PRO A 570 24.79 -7.75 8.49
CA PRO A 570 25.01 -6.51 7.74
C PRO A 570 26.41 -6.40 7.12
N THR A 571 27.37 -7.26 7.49
CA THR A 571 28.72 -7.25 6.91
C THR A 571 28.92 -8.24 5.75
N ALA A 572 27.86 -8.89 5.26
CA ALA A 572 27.90 -9.77 4.08
C ALA A 572 27.38 -9.10 2.79
N GLU A 573 26.74 -7.93 2.88
CA GLU A 573 26.17 -7.21 1.73
C GLU A 573 27.04 -6.02 1.29
N TRP A 574 26.99 -5.66 0.01
CA TRP A 574 27.42 -4.33 -0.47
C TRP A 574 26.26 -3.36 -0.30
N VAL A 575 26.55 -2.14 0.16
CA VAL A 575 25.56 -1.05 0.28
C VAL A 575 26.12 0.25 -0.27
N ALA A 576 25.30 0.98 -1.01
CA ALA A 576 25.47 2.39 -1.36
C ALA A 576 24.53 3.25 -0.50
N PRO A 577 25.00 3.84 0.62
CA PRO A 577 24.15 4.63 1.50
C PRO A 577 23.50 5.81 0.80
N TRP A 578 22.21 6.05 1.09
CA TRP A 578 21.38 7.07 0.41
C TRP A 578 21.18 6.82 -1.10
N GLY A 579 21.60 5.65 -1.59
CA GLY A 579 21.52 5.24 -2.98
C GLY A 579 20.12 4.77 -3.39
N ARG A 580 19.64 5.25 -4.55
CA ARG A 580 18.39 4.81 -5.19
C ARG A 580 18.67 4.48 -6.66
N THR A 581 17.83 4.92 -7.59
CA THR A 581 18.06 4.72 -9.03
C THR A 581 19.36 5.38 -9.51
N GLY A 582 20.00 4.80 -10.54
CA GLY A 582 21.28 5.24 -11.08
C GLY A 582 22.52 4.71 -10.34
N VAL A 583 22.36 4.09 -9.17
CA VAL A 583 23.43 3.32 -8.50
C VAL A 583 23.80 2.10 -9.35
N TRP A 584 25.10 1.76 -9.40
CA TRP A 584 25.60 0.63 -10.19
C TRP A 584 26.74 -0.11 -9.51
N ILE A 585 26.87 -1.38 -9.88
CA ILE A 585 28.01 -2.27 -9.61
C ILE A 585 28.48 -2.89 -10.93
N GLN A 586 29.79 -3.03 -11.10
CA GLN A 586 30.44 -3.54 -12.30
C GLN A 586 31.46 -4.62 -11.94
N LEU A 587 31.51 -5.67 -12.75
CA LEU A 587 32.51 -6.72 -12.69
C LEU A 587 33.43 -6.58 -13.92
N ASP A 588 34.73 -6.40 -13.70
CA ASP A 588 35.76 -6.26 -14.75
C ASP A 588 36.71 -7.46 -14.78
N TRP A 589 36.89 -8.10 -15.95
CA TRP A 589 37.80 -9.23 -16.14
C TRP A 589 39.04 -8.85 -16.95
N ALA A 590 40.19 -9.38 -16.56
CA ALA A 590 41.47 -9.17 -17.27
C ALA A 590 41.54 -9.85 -18.65
N ALA A 591 40.57 -10.72 -18.97
CA ALA A 591 40.41 -11.38 -20.26
C ALA A 591 38.91 -11.54 -20.56
N SER A 592 38.54 -11.63 -21.84
CA SER A 592 37.14 -11.79 -22.27
C SER A 592 36.51 -13.06 -21.71
N GLN A 593 35.31 -12.95 -21.18
CA GLN A 593 34.47 -14.04 -20.67
C GLN A 593 33.28 -14.26 -21.60
N HIS A 594 32.98 -15.51 -21.91
CA HIS A 594 31.80 -15.88 -22.71
C HIS A 594 30.56 -16.01 -21.80
N LEU A 595 30.09 -14.88 -21.26
CA LEU A 595 29.00 -14.83 -20.28
C LEU A 595 27.66 -15.17 -20.93
N GLY A 596 26.87 -16.01 -20.28
CA GLY A 596 25.46 -16.30 -20.65
C GLY A 596 24.45 -16.13 -19.52
N ARG A 597 24.92 -15.92 -18.27
CA ARG A 597 24.06 -15.77 -17.09
C ARG A 597 24.68 -14.84 -16.06
N ILE A 598 23.85 -14.00 -15.46
CA ILE A 598 24.10 -13.34 -14.18
C ILE A 598 23.06 -13.87 -13.16
N VAL A 599 23.45 -13.98 -11.89
CA VAL A 599 22.56 -14.20 -10.76
C VAL A 599 22.70 -13.01 -9.81
N LEU A 600 21.58 -12.47 -9.32
CA LEU A 600 21.51 -11.33 -8.42
C LEU A 600 20.70 -11.69 -7.18
N ASN A 601 21.19 -11.29 -6.00
CA ASN A 601 20.49 -11.44 -4.73
C ASN A 601 20.37 -10.06 -4.08
N ASP A 602 19.14 -9.65 -3.74
CA ASP A 602 18.90 -8.37 -3.08
C ASP A 602 19.44 -8.35 -1.65
N ARG A 603 19.29 -7.21 -0.98
CA ARG A 603 19.50 -7.10 0.46
C ARG A 603 18.29 -7.71 1.20
N PRO A 604 18.46 -8.70 2.10
CA PRO A 604 17.35 -9.46 2.70
C PRO A 604 16.62 -8.70 3.83
N ASN A 605 15.98 -7.58 3.50
CA ASN A 605 15.36 -6.67 4.48
C ASN A 605 14.08 -6.00 3.94
N SER A 606 13.17 -5.58 4.82
CA SER A 606 11.89 -4.99 4.43
C SER A 606 11.97 -3.55 3.86
N SER A 607 13.08 -2.84 4.05
CA SER A 607 13.21 -1.44 3.66
C SER A 607 13.78 -1.24 2.26
N ASP A 608 14.89 -1.91 1.94
CA ASP A 608 15.74 -1.61 0.79
C ASP A 608 15.66 -2.71 -0.28
N GLN A 609 14.86 -2.49 -1.33
CA GLN A 609 14.62 -3.42 -2.46
C GLN A 609 14.92 -2.78 -3.82
N VAL A 610 15.54 -3.54 -4.72
CA VAL A 610 15.73 -3.22 -6.15
C VAL A 610 14.57 -3.78 -6.98
N THR A 611 13.72 -2.90 -7.50
CA THR A 611 12.53 -3.28 -8.29
C THR A 611 12.77 -3.32 -9.81
N SER A 612 13.86 -2.74 -10.31
CA SER A 612 14.38 -3.04 -11.65
C SER A 612 15.83 -2.60 -11.83
N GLY A 613 16.50 -3.16 -12.84
CA GLY A 613 17.80 -2.69 -13.29
C GLY A 613 18.13 -3.08 -14.74
N THR A 614 19.32 -2.69 -15.18
CA THR A 614 19.87 -3.02 -16.49
C THR A 614 21.30 -3.54 -16.34
N LEU A 615 21.55 -4.75 -16.86
CA LEU A 615 22.89 -5.22 -17.16
C LEU A 615 23.36 -4.57 -18.46
N THR A 616 24.44 -3.79 -18.42
CA THR A 616 25.15 -3.28 -19.60
C THR A 616 26.48 -4.01 -19.75
N PHE A 617 26.88 -4.32 -20.98
CA PHE A 617 28.05 -5.12 -21.29
C PHE A 617 29.12 -4.35 -22.08
N SER A 618 30.36 -4.85 -22.09
CA SER A 618 31.49 -4.20 -22.77
C SER A 618 31.38 -4.09 -24.31
N ASP A 619 30.48 -4.85 -24.93
CA ASP A 619 30.12 -4.75 -26.34
C ASP A 619 29.07 -3.65 -26.62
N GLY A 620 28.58 -2.97 -25.58
CA GLY A 620 27.49 -1.99 -25.64
C GLY A 620 26.08 -2.61 -25.61
N SER A 621 25.95 -3.93 -25.54
CA SER A 621 24.66 -4.60 -25.40
C SER A 621 24.07 -4.41 -24.00
N GLN A 622 22.76 -4.62 -23.87
CA GLN A 622 22.04 -4.52 -22.61
C GLN A 622 21.06 -5.69 -22.42
N VAL A 623 20.75 -6.02 -21.17
CA VAL A 623 19.72 -6.97 -20.73
C VAL A 623 18.99 -6.34 -19.54
N ALA A 624 17.66 -6.27 -19.61
CA ALA A 624 16.84 -5.77 -18.51
C ALA A 624 16.74 -6.80 -17.37
N VAL A 625 16.58 -6.30 -16.15
CA VAL A 625 16.43 -7.07 -14.91
C VAL A 625 15.16 -6.59 -14.22
N GLY A 626 14.27 -7.51 -13.89
CA GLY A 626 13.05 -7.21 -13.14
C GLY A 626 13.31 -7.02 -11.64
N THR A 627 12.24 -7.08 -10.85
CA THR A 627 12.30 -7.04 -9.38
C THR A 627 13.17 -8.16 -8.82
N LEU A 628 14.15 -7.80 -7.98
CA LEU A 628 14.89 -8.79 -7.19
C LEU A 628 14.03 -9.22 -5.98
N PRO A 629 14.05 -10.50 -5.57
CA PRO A 629 13.33 -10.96 -4.39
C PRO A 629 13.79 -10.26 -3.10
N ASN A 630 12.86 -9.60 -2.40
CA ASN A 630 13.17 -8.79 -1.21
C ASN A 630 13.74 -9.60 -0.02
N GLY A 631 13.51 -10.91 0.00
CA GLY A 631 14.11 -11.83 0.97
C GLY A 631 15.59 -12.16 0.70
N GLY A 632 16.22 -11.57 -0.32
CA GLY A 632 17.58 -11.91 -0.76
C GLY A 632 17.66 -13.20 -1.59
N ASP A 633 16.53 -13.76 -2.03
CA ASP A 633 16.49 -14.91 -2.94
C ASP A 633 17.07 -14.60 -4.32
N ALA A 634 17.53 -15.65 -5.03
CA ALA A 634 18.33 -15.51 -6.25
C ALA A 634 17.49 -15.26 -7.51
N LEU A 635 17.56 -14.04 -8.05
CA LEU A 635 17.09 -13.74 -9.41
C LEU A 635 18.12 -14.20 -10.45
N THR A 636 17.78 -15.22 -11.25
CA THR A 636 18.62 -15.68 -12.37
C THR A 636 18.25 -14.94 -13.66
N VAL A 637 19.25 -14.29 -14.27
CA VAL A 637 19.13 -13.54 -15.53
C VAL A 637 19.95 -14.27 -16.61
N ASP A 638 19.28 -15.14 -17.37
CA ASP A 638 19.84 -15.81 -18.55
C ASP A 638 19.74 -14.92 -19.80
N PHE A 639 20.74 -14.97 -20.67
CA PHE A 639 20.77 -14.21 -21.93
C PHE A 639 21.62 -14.90 -23.00
N THR A 640 21.43 -14.50 -24.27
CA THR A 640 22.26 -14.98 -25.39
C THR A 640 23.75 -14.76 -25.08
N PRO A 641 24.58 -15.83 -25.05
CA PRO A 641 25.98 -15.70 -24.65
C PRO A 641 26.79 -14.75 -25.51
N ARG A 642 27.75 -14.06 -24.87
CA ARG A 642 28.56 -13.01 -25.50
C ARG A 642 29.94 -12.87 -24.85
N ASP A 643 30.92 -12.51 -25.67
CA ASP A 643 32.32 -12.31 -25.28
C ASP A 643 32.56 -10.88 -24.76
N VAL A 644 32.72 -10.75 -23.44
CA VAL A 644 32.77 -9.46 -22.75
C VAL A 644 33.90 -9.37 -21.73
N THR A 645 34.47 -8.17 -21.58
CA THR A 645 35.49 -7.87 -20.55
C THR A 645 34.92 -7.20 -19.31
N TRP A 646 33.70 -6.68 -19.36
CA TRP A 646 32.97 -6.20 -18.18
C TRP A 646 31.46 -6.32 -18.34
N VAL A 647 30.76 -6.39 -17.21
CA VAL A 647 29.30 -6.26 -17.09
C VAL A 647 28.97 -5.35 -15.91
N ARG A 648 28.03 -4.42 -16.11
CA ARG A 648 27.56 -3.47 -15.10
C ARG A 648 26.07 -3.64 -14.86
N PHE A 649 25.68 -4.00 -13.65
CA PHE A 649 24.31 -3.87 -13.17
C PHE A 649 24.07 -2.43 -12.72
N THR A 650 23.07 -1.77 -13.29
CA THR A 650 22.64 -0.41 -12.91
C THR A 650 21.19 -0.44 -12.48
N VAL A 651 20.89 0.03 -11.28
CA VAL A 651 19.54 0.05 -10.71
C VAL A 651 18.69 1.12 -11.38
N THR A 652 17.54 0.74 -11.93
CA THR A 652 16.59 1.63 -12.62
C THR A 652 15.30 1.85 -11.84
N GLY A 653 14.99 0.99 -10.87
CA GLY A 653 13.85 1.12 -9.97
C GLY A 653 14.15 0.54 -8.58
N VAL A 654 13.53 1.13 -7.56
CA VAL A 654 13.62 0.70 -6.16
C VAL A 654 12.23 0.78 -5.50
N SER A 655 12.05 0.19 -4.32
CA SER A 655 10.83 0.41 -3.53
C SER A 655 10.73 1.87 -3.03
N ASN A 656 9.52 2.26 -2.61
CA ASN A 656 9.30 3.57 -1.97
C ASN A 656 10.05 3.68 -0.63
N SER A 657 10.15 2.58 0.14
CA SER A 657 10.90 2.48 1.39
C SER A 657 12.43 2.53 1.21
N THR A 658 12.96 2.23 0.02
CA THR A 658 14.41 2.09 -0.20
C THR A 658 15.16 3.41 0.03
N GLY A 659 15.99 3.44 1.06
CA GLY A 659 16.98 4.48 1.32
C GLY A 659 18.40 4.09 0.88
N ASN A 660 18.73 2.81 0.81
CA ASN A 660 20.11 2.32 0.59
C ASN A 660 20.15 1.09 -0.33
N VAL A 661 20.21 1.33 -1.63
CA VAL A 661 20.47 0.29 -2.63
C VAL A 661 21.76 -0.49 -2.32
N GLY A 662 21.73 -1.78 -2.59
CA GLY A 662 22.90 -2.65 -2.55
C GLY A 662 22.58 -4.01 -3.16
N LEU A 663 23.38 -5.02 -2.82
CA LEU A 663 23.15 -6.44 -3.12
C LEU A 663 23.81 -7.28 -2.03
N SER A 664 23.23 -8.43 -1.69
CA SER A 664 23.97 -9.46 -0.95
C SER A 664 24.94 -10.21 -1.86
N GLU A 665 24.60 -10.43 -3.14
CA GLU A 665 25.47 -11.13 -4.10
C GLU A 665 25.17 -10.75 -5.57
N ILE A 666 26.20 -10.70 -6.41
CA ILE A 666 26.13 -10.79 -7.87
C ILE A 666 27.10 -11.88 -8.37
N ARG A 667 26.60 -12.92 -9.04
CA ARG A 667 27.44 -13.97 -9.66
C ARG A 667 27.34 -13.99 -11.17
N ALA A 668 28.46 -14.19 -11.84
CA ALA A 668 28.58 -14.22 -13.30
C ALA A 668 29.04 -15.60 -13.79
N TRP A 669 28.34 -16.15 -14.78
CA TRP A 669 28.57 -17.49 -15.30
C TRP A 669 28.84 -17.47 -16.80
N THR A 670 29.92 -18.16 -17.18
CA THR A 670 30.24 -18.46 -18.58
C THR A 670 29.54 -19.74 -19.04
N THR A 671 29.20 -19.81 -20.33
CA THR A 671 28.70 -21.04 -20.98
C THR A 671 29.81 -21.65 -21.84
N GLY A 672 30.18 -22.90 -21.55
CA GLY A 672 31.08 -23.73 -22.38
C GLY A 672 30.37 -24.79 -23.21
#